data_AF-A0A5M6D3J7-F1
#
_entry.id   AF-A0A5M6D3J7-F1
#
_cell.length_a   1.000
_cell.length_b   1.000
_cell.length_c   1.000
_cell.angle_alpha   90.00
_cell.angle_beta   90.00
_cell.angle_gamma   90.00
#
_symmetry.space_group_name_H-M   'P 1'
#
loop_
_entity.id
_entity.type
_entity.pdbx_description
1 polymer ?
#
loop_
_entity_poly.entity_id
_entity_poly.type
_entity_poly.pdbx_seq_one_letter_code
_entity_poly.pdbx_strand_id
1 'polypeptide(L)'
;MLINAAKRIGLICLCVPFWIAGAWAANVGDQVEFSRAGTKLQGRVVEIRPGGRFLLVETEIGGSLQKVVVVASRATVMTGSASEPSGAQSRMWSDQSGRFQIEASLVSQTATTVRLRKADGRVVDVPVDKLSLKDQEYLATVDTAEENPFAGGTFSPGPAGAGGGPAAMNSTASGGASSRGGLNLGQATSYSVTQPLVFQRMDAAKQVSADPSPYQLSSLDNVLLQTGEVPFGSDLHRPVIVADDGSRAAYCLINTRSDEKGTQLFLADLSSRRSKQVGFLPEKVWLSTAEPQSGDILGIVSGIDDHRPSSLCVISGMSQGNPNVIAHWRMFPNDDKKQDYVRYRKILPGKLAVTVYDGQVHVHDYGSGRERWRAKTESFNEPTISPGGQYIAMMAEDQCVILRTADGQQLGSVPFQRGAGSLGFSPDGTKLAVAMGTSLSIFDVATGEETLTHEANVGLAVLGKNIMWAGDDFLLLPSGVLFSIPSNLIIWKYNLSGDALEYTDLIHQGLLTFAERGYVGIVRVPHDAAKAEAGKNHSGLTALESGDTISVQVKSGAPGISPNDITGWLTEAAKSSGYQVAGNAPTRLEVSITRGETKQRTYRNIGAFGSETVSFTPYTSKIQLVQGGKTLWQQSRTTSMPFFISGSKSLQETAREYEKPREDFFKQVSIPKQILKPEYQSGFGTSLVNGQGIR
;
A
#
# COMPACT_ATOMS: atom_id res chain seq x y z
N MET A 1 -54.21 7.06 5.06
CA MET A 1 -54.02 8.44 5.56
C MET A 1 -52.82 8.45 6.49
N LEU A 2 -51.75 9.16 6.09
CA LEU A 2 -50.61 9.67 6.86
C LEU A 2 -49.89 8.70 7.84
N ILE A 3 -48.88 7.98 7.31
CA ILE A 3 -47.71 7.54 8.10
C ILE A 3 -46.62 8.60 7.89
N ASN A 4 -46.24 9.27 8.98
CA ASN A 4 -45.24 10.34 8.99
C ASN A 4 -43.87 9.82 8.52
N ALA A 5 -43.37 10.44 7.46
CA ALA A 5 -42.02 10.30 6.95
C ALA A 5 -41.04 11.07 7.85
N ALA A 6 -40.29 10.36 8.70
CA ALA A 6 -39.06 10.89 9.25
C ALA A 6 -37.97 10.81 8.17
N LYS A 7 -37.78 11.92 7.42
CA LYS A 7 -36.63 12.10 6.52
C LYS A 7 -35.35 12.02 7.36
N ARG A 8 -34.65 10.88 7.28
CA ARG A 8 -33.31 10.71 7.84
C ARG A 8 -32.33 11.48 6.95
N ILE A 9 -31.76 12.56 7.48
CA ILE A 9 -30.71 13.35 6.81
C ILE A 9 -29.38 12.69 7.17
N GLY A 10 -28.67 12.17 6.17
CA GLY A 10 -27.29 11.70 6.31
C GLY A 10 -26.34 12.71 5.68
N LEU A 11 -25.13 12.83 6.20
CA LEU A 11 -24.07 13.74 5.72
C LEU A 11 -22.80 12.92 5.42
N ILE A 12 -22.21 13.12 4.22
CA ILE A 12 -20.97 12.49 3.76
C ILE A 12 -19.85 13.51 3.75
N CYS A 13 -18.73 13.20 4.38
CA CYS A 13 -17.52 14.00 4.26
C CYS A 13 -17.05 14.03 2.79
N LEU A 14 -16.79 15.22 2.25
CA LEU A 14 -16.17 15.39 0.94
C LEU A 14 -14.70 14.96 0.98
N CYS A 15 -14.45 13.66 0.92
CA CYS A 15 -13.19 13.10 0.46
C CYS A 15 -13.50 12.23 -0.76
N VAL A 16 -13.07 12.74 -1.90
CA VAL A 16 -13.22 12.11 -3.22
C VAL A 16 -12.68 10.67 -3.16
N PRO A 17 -13.42 9.63 -3.59
CA PRO A 17 -12.85 8.31 -3.80
C PRO A 17 -11.82 8.39 -4.93
N PHE A 18 -10.69 7.76 -4.66
CA PHE A 18 -9.42 7.92 -5.35
C PHE A 18 -9.54 7.52 -6.81
N TRP A 19 -9.10 8.41 -7.70
CA TRP A 19 -8.73 8.08 -9.07
C TRP A 19 -7.25 8.39 -9.27
N ILE A 20 -6.65 7.55 -10.10
CA ILE A 20 -5.26 7.46 -10.53
C ILE A 20 -4.62 8.84 -10.64
N ALA A 21 -3.66 9.10 -9.76
CA ALA A 21 -2.52 9.93 -10.12
C ALA A 21 -1.38 8.95 -10.40
N GLY A 22 -0.82 9.03 -11.61
CA GLY A 22 0.30 8.18 -12.02
C GLY A 22 1.43 8.20 -11.00
N ALA A 23 2.19 7.09 -10.94
CA ALA A 23 3.41 7.00 -10.18
C ALA A 23 4.27 8.24 -10.47
N TRP A 24 4.58 8.98 -9.42
CA TRP A 24 5.36 10.21 -9.53
C TRP A 24 6.78 9.91 -9.07
N ALA A 25 7.75 10.17 -9.94
CA ALA A 25 9.11 9.66 -9.87
C ALA A 25 10.09 10.60 -9.15
N ALA A 26 9.73 11.14 -7.97
CA ALA A 26 10.72 11.83 -7.14
C ALA A 26 11.24 10.95 -6.02
N ASN A 27 12.51 11.11 -5.75
CA ASN A 27 13.24 10.51 -4.65
C ASN A 27 13.45 11.53 -3.53
N VAL A 28 13.75 11.04 -2.33
CA VAL A 28 14.32 11.89 -1.29
C VAL A 28 15.64 12.45 -1.80
N GLY A 29 15.79 13.76 -1.78
CA GLY A 29 16.94 14.47 -2.32
C GLY A 29 16.66 15.26 -3.58
N ASP A 30 15.60 14.93 -4.33
CA ASP A 30 15.28 15.57 -5.60
C ASP A 30 14.88 17.03 -5.42
N GLN A 31 15.27 17.87 -6.39
CA GLN A 31 14.74 19.23 -6.52
C GLN A 31 13.41 19.19 -7.25
N VAL A 32 12.40 19.83 -6.68
CA VAL A 32 11.04 19.80 -7.19
C VAL A 32 10.45 21.21 -7.24
N GLU A 33 9.80 21.53 -8.35
CA GLU A 33 8.96 22.72 -8.47
C GLU A 33 7.51 22.36 -8.12
N PHE A 34 6.82 23.19 -7.33
CA PHE A 34 5.42 22.99 -6.98
C PHE A 34 4.70 24.33 -6.77
N SER A 35 3.38 24.35 -6.88
CA SER A 35 2.59 25.56 -6.65
C SER A 35 1.89 25.56 -5.30
N ARG A 36 1.97 26.68 -4.58
CA ARG A 36 1.26 26.93 -3.32
C ARG A 36 0.62 28.31 -3.36
N ALA A 37 -0.69 28.38 -3.13
CA ALA A 37 -1.47 29.62 -3.16
C ALA A 37 -1.28 30.48 -4.43
N GLY A 38 -1.08 29.83 -5.58
CA GLY A 38 -0.85 30.51 -6.87
C GLY A 38 0.59 30.90 -7.15
N THR A 39 1.50 30.77 -6.18
CA THR A 39 2.93 31.03 -6.36
C THR A 39 3.67 29.73 -6.67
N LYS A 40 4.59 29.74 -7.65
CA LYS A 40 5.53 28.65 -7.89
C LYS A 40 6.68 28.73 -6.90
N LEU A 41 6.97 27.62 -6.24
CA LEU A 41 8.07 27.46 -5.30
C LEU A 41 8.93 26.28 -5.72
N GLN A 42 10.21 26.31 -5.36
CA GLN A 42 11.15 25.23 -5.58
C GLN A 42 11.73 24.78 -4.25
N GLY A 43 11.90 23.48 -4.09
CA GLY A 43 12.49 22.96 -2.88
C GLY A 43 12.96 21.52 -3.03
N ARG A 44 13.66 21.04 -2.01
CA ARG A 44 14.25 19.71 -1.98
C ARG A 44 13.32 18.73 -1.26
N VAL A 45 13.05 17.57 -1.86
CA VAL A 45 12.32 16.50 -1.17
C VAL A 45 13.18 15.98 -0.01
N VAL A 46 12.67 16.05 1.21
CA VAL A 46 13.35 15.55 2.43
C VAL A 46 12.73 14.27 2.96
N GLU A 47 11.48 13.97 2.60
CA GLU A 47 10.79 12.74 2.99
C GLU A 47 9.68 12.43 1.97
N ILE A 48 9.45 11.15 1.68
CA ILE A 48 8.27 10.67 0.95
C ILE A 48 7.39 9.94 1.96
N ARG A 49 6.17 10.43 2.17
CA ARG A 49 5.26 9.84 3.16
C ARG A 49 4.72 8.47 2.69
N PRO A 50 4.26 7.60 3.61
CA PRO A 50 3.73 6.29 3.28
C PRO A 50 2.69 6.33 2.14
N GLY A 51 2.89 5.48 1.12
CA GLY A 51 2.06 5.41 -0.08
C GLY A 51 2.44 6.41 -1.20
N GLY A 52 3.53 7.17 -1.09
CA GLY A 52 4.10 7.97 -2.18
C GLY A 52 3.30 9.20 -2.62
N ARG A 53 2.13 9.45 -2.00
CA ARG A 53 1.19 10.51 -2.41
C ARG A 53 1.60 11.91 -1.95
N PHE A 54 2.38 12.01 -0.87
CA PHE A 54 2.79 13.29 -0.30
C PHE A 54 4.30 13.33 -0.10
N LEU A 55 4.89 14.44 -0.48
CA LEU A 55 6.29 14.79 -0.27
C LEU A 55 6.37 15.75 0.91
N LEU A 56 7.38 15.62 1.75
CA LEU A 56 7.86 16.71 2.58
C LEU A 56 8.97 17.40 1.78
N VAL A 57 8.75 18.66 1.43
CA VAL A 57 9.68 19.47 0.63
C VAL A 57 10.22 20.60 1.51
N GLU A 58 11.54 20.74 1.56
CA GLU A 58 12.21 21.86 2.20
C GLU A 58 12.40 22.98 1.16
N THR A 59 11.76 24.12 1.40
CA THR A 59 11.65 25.25 0.46
C THR A 59 11.87 26.55 1.22
N GLU A 60 12.36 27.59 0.55
CA GLU A 60 12.44 28.93 1.12
C GLU A 60 11.10 29.68 0.95
N ILE A 61 10.55 30.22 2.04
CA ILE A 61 9.34 31.05 2.03
C ILE A 61 9.61 32.30 2.87
N GLY A 62 9.56 33.47 2.23
CA GLY A 62 9.73 34.75 2.92
C GLY A 62 11.10 34.93 3.58
N GLY A 63 12.17 34.38 2.99
CA GLY A 63 13.54 34.46 3.54
C GLY A 63 13.86 33.44 4.64
N SER A 64 13.00 32.45 4.86
CA SER A 64 13.23 31.37 5.84
C SER A 64 13.01 30.00 5.22
N LEU A 65 13.90 29.06 5.55
CA LEU A 65 13.75 27.65 5.17
C LEU A 65 12.58 27.02 5.95
N GLN A 66 11.64 26.42 5.24
CA GLN A 66 10.48 25.75 5.82
C GLN A 66 10.23 24.38 5.18
N LYS A 67 9.72 23.43 5.97
CA LYS A 67 9.25 22.13 5.46
C LYS A 67 7.77 22.19 5.17
N VAL A 68 7.38 21.85 3.95
CA VAL A 68 6.00 21.92 3.47
C VAL A 68 5.57 20.58 2.88
N VAL A 69 4.31 20.22 3.11
CA VAL A 69 3.76 18.99 2.55
C VAL A 69 3.18 19.30 1.17
N VAL A 70 3.67 18.60 0.16
CA VAL A 70 3.28 18.76 -1.24
C VAL A 70 2.64 17.47 -1.72
N VAL A 71 1.52 17.56 -2.45
CA VAL A 71 0.96 16.39 -3.14
C VAL A 71 1.90 16.02 -4.27
N ALA A 72 2.38 14.78 -4.31
CA ALA A 72 3.39 14.33 -5.28
C ALA A 72 2.97 14.65 -6.73
N SER A 73 1.70 14.40 -7.07
CA SER A 73 1.15 14.70 -8.40
C SER A 73 1.05 16.20 -8.76
N ARG A 74 1.39 17.11 -7.84
CA ARG A 74 1.40 18.57 -8.04
C ARG A 74 2.80 19.18 -7.98
N ALA A 75 3.81 18.33 -7.86
CA ALA A 75 5.20 18.72 -7.99
C ALA A 75 5.71 18.30 -9.37
N THR A 76 6.80 18.93 -9.83
CA THR A 76 7.55 18.58 -11.05
C THR A 76 9.00 18.38 -10.66
N VAL A 77 9.57 17.20 -10.91
CA VAL A 77 11.00 16.95 -10.67
C VAL A 77 11.79 17.79 -11.66
N MET A 78 12.72 18.58 -11.16
CA MET A 78 13.60 19.41 -11.97
C MET A 78 14.76 18.53 -12.44
N THR A 79 14.74 18.08 -13.70
CA THR A 79 15.84 17.30 -14.28
C THR A 79 17.05 18.20 -14.51
N GLY A 80 17.98 18.16 -13.55
CA GLY A 80 19.34 18.68 -13.66
C GLY A 80 20.27 17.70 -12.95
N SER A 81 21.20 17.12 -13.70
CA SER A 81 22.14 16.09 -13.27
C SER A 81 22.80 16.40 -11.92
N ALA A 82 22.62 15.51 -10.96
CA ALA A 82 23.58 15.29 -9.90
C ALA A 82 23.81 13.77 -9.83
N SER A 83 24.82 13.30 -10.57
CA SER A 83 25.40 11.99 -10.35
C SER A 83 26.01 11.97 -8.94
N GLU A 84 25.58 11.05 -8.10
CA GLU A 84 26.31 10.71 -6.89
C GLU A 84 27.61 10.01 -7.29
N PRO A 85 28.80 10.47 -6.83
CA PRO A 85 29.97 9.63 -6.87
C PRO A 85 29.82 8.54 -5.80
N SER A 86 29.31 7.38 -6.21
CA SER A 86 29.32 6.15 -5.44
C SER A 86 30.78 5.66 -5.32
N GLY A 87 31.43 5.88 -4.17
CA GLY A 87 32.72 5.25 -3.87
C GLY A 87 33.70 5.99 -2.95
N ALA A 88 33.27 6.98 -2.16
CA ALA A 88 34.25 7.76 -1.38
C ALA A 88 34.79 7.01 -0.15
N GLN A 89 35.96 6.37 -0.31
CA GLN A 89 36.85 6.06 0.81
C GLN A 89 37.18 7.36 1.58
N SER A 90 37.23 7.27 2.92
CA SER A 90 37.66 8.39 3.77
C SER A 90 39.05 8.86 3.34
N ARG A 91 39.22 10.16 3.08
CA ARG A 91 40.53 10.76 2.78
C ARG A 91 40.69 12.08 3.53
N MET A 92 41.93 12.55 3.61
CA MET A 92 42.26 13.87 4.13
C MET A 92 41.99 14.94 3.06
N TRP A 93 41.23 15.97 3.45
CA TRP A 93 40.92 17.17 2.67
C TRP A 93 41.59 18.37 3.35
N SER A 94 42.16 19.27 2.57
CA SER A 94 42.87 20.45 3.07
C SER A 94 42.38 21.72 2.40
N ASP A 95 42.45 22.84 3.11
CA ASP A 95 42.22 24.16 2.53
C ASP A 95 43.41 24.63 1.66
N GLN A 96 43.23 25.71 0.89
CA GLN A 96 44.31 26.29 0.07
C GLN A 96 45.59 26.61 0.86
N SER A 97 45.46 26.98 2.14
CA SER A 97 46.60 27.32 2.99
C SER A 97 47.29 26.10 3.61
N GLY A 98 46.68 24.91 3.53
CA GLY A 98 47.12 23.68 4.19
C GLY A 98 47.01 23.69 5.72
N ARG A 99 46.50 24.79 6.31
CA ARG A 99 46.39 25.02 7.76
C ARG A 99 45.22 24.26 8.37
N PHE A 100 44.17 23.99 7.60
CA PHE A 100 42.99 23.27 8.05
C PHE A 100 42.84 21.98 7.25
N GLN A 101 42.89 20.86 7.95
CA GLN A 101 42.74 19.53 7.37
C GLN A 101 41.62 18.76 8.06
N ILE A 102 40.81 18.04 7.29
CA ILE A 102 39.73 17.21 7.81
C ILE A 102 39.74 15.84 7.12
N GLU A 103 39.54 14.79 7.91
CA GLU A 103 39.30 13.45 7.36
C GLU A 103 37.81 13.29 7.07
N ALA A 104 37.45 13.02 5.82
CA ALA A 104 36.06 12.90 5.41
C ALA A 104 35.89 12.09 4.11
N SER A 105 34.71 11.49 3.95
CA SER A 105 34.25 10.90 2.69
C SER A 105 33.50 11.94 1.86
N LEU A 106 33.80 12.03 0.56
CA LEU A 106 33.02 12.82 -0.40
C LEU A 106 31.58 12.28 -0.49
N VAL A 107 30.60 13.16 -0.26
CA VAL A 107 29.17 12.81 -0.34
C VAL A 107 28.60 13.23 -1.70
N SER A 108 28.95 14.43 -2.15
CA SER A 108 28.52 14.97 -3.45
C SER A 108 29.39 16.17 -3.82
N GLN A 109 29.51 16.47 -5.12
CA GLN A 109 30.16 17.68 -5.61
C GLN A 109 29.28 18.42 -6.62
N THR A 110 29.39 19.74 -6.65
CA THR A 110 28.88 20.61 -7.72
C THR A 110 30.06 21.43 -8.27
N ALA A 111 29.84 22.20 -9.33
CA ALA A 111 30.86 23.08 -9.90
C ALA A 111 31.46 24.10 -8.91
N THR A 112 30.75 24.40 -7.80
CA THR A 112 31.18 25.44 -6.85
C THR A 112 31.34 24.93 -5.42
N THR A 113 30.75 23.77 -5.06
CA THR A 113 30.69 23.32 -3.66
C THR A 113 30.85 21.80 -3.56
N VAL A 114 31.55 21.36 -2.52
CA VAL A 114 31.79 19.95 -2.20
C VAL A 114 31.24 19.63 -0.82
N ARG A 115 30.50 18.52 -0.73
CA ARG A 115 29.90 18.05 0.51
C ARG A 115 30.70 16.89 1.06
N LEU A 116 31.19 17.04 2.29
CA LEU A 116 32.08 16.10 2.96
C LEU A 116 31.43 15.57 4.24
N ARG A 117 31.45 14.25 4.44
CA ARG A 117 30.98 13.60 5.68
C ARG A 117 32.18 13.16 6.52
N LYS A 118 32.29 13.72 7.72
CA LYS A 118 33.32 13.37 8.71
C LYS A 118 33.03 12.03 9.36
N ALA A 119 34.04 11.45 10.03
CA ALA A 119 33.93 10.19 10.75
C ALA A 119 32.85 10.19 11.87
N ASP A 120 32.53 11.36 12.42
CA ASP A 120 31.48 11.53 13.45
C ASP A 120 30.06 11.70 12.87
N GLY A 121 29.90 11.50 11.55
CA GLY A 121 28.63 11.59 10.83
C GLY A 121 28.19 13.00 10.48
N ARG A 122 28.91 14.05 10.92
CA ARG A 122 28.59 15.43 10.53
C ARG A 122 28.97 15.68 9.07
N VAL A 123 28.08 16.38 8.37
CA VAL A 123 28.26 16.76 6.97
C VAL A 123 28.58 18.24 6.89
N VAL A 124 29.58 18.59 6.07
CA VAL A 124 30.06 19.96 5.91
C VAL A 124 30.17 20.29 4.42
N ASP A 125 29.69 21.48 4.04
CA ASP A 125 29.80 22.01 2.69
C ASP A 125 31.01 22.95 2.59
N VAL A 126 31.91 22.66 1.66
CA VAL A 126 33.17 23.39 1.44
C VAL A 126 33.17 23.91 0.00
N PRO A 127 33.31 25.23 -0.22
CA PRO A 127 33.47 25.77 -1.57
C PRO A 127 34.71 25.17 -2.26
N VAL A 128 34.57 24.76 -3.53
CA VAL A 128 35.64 24.09 -4.30
C VAL A 128 36.87 24.99 -4.39
N ASP A 129 36.64 26.29 -4.57
CA ASP A 129 37.69 27.32 -4.64
C ASP A 129 38.47 27.46 -3.32
N LYS A 130 37.95 26.97 -2.18
CA LYS A 130 38.66 27.01 -0.88
C LYS A 130 39.47 25.75 -0.57
N LEU A 131 39.31 24.69 -1.36
CA LEU A 131 40.08 23.45 -1.21
C LEU A 131 41.49 23.60 -1.80
N SER A 132 42.41 22.75 -1.34
CA SER A 132 43.76 22.66 -1.89
C SER A 132 43.72 22.29 -3.38
N LEU A 133 44.74 22.70 -4.16
CA LEU A 133 44.84 22.37 -5.58
C LEU A 133 44.77 20.84 -5.80
N LYS A 134 45.40 20.08 -4.91
CA LYS A 134 45.39 18.61 -4.91
C LYS A 134 44.00 17.99 -4.70
N ASP A 135 43.17 18.63 -3.88
CA ASP A 135 41.80 18.16 -3.65
C ASP A 135 40.88 18.59 -4.80
N GLN A 136 41.11 19.75 -5.41
CA GLN A 136 40.41 20.17 -6.63
C GLN A 136 40.70 19.23 -7.81
N GLU A 137 41.96 18.84 -8.01
CA GLU A 137 42.36 17.86 -9.03
C GLU A 137 41.73 16.48 -8.78
N TYR A 138 41.63 16.04 -7.53
CA TYR A 138 40.94 14.80 -7.18
C TYR A 138 39.44 14.83 -7.51
N LEU A 139 38.77 15.96 -7.26
CA LEU A 139 37.34 16.09 -7.60
C LEU A 139 37.12 16.00 -9.11
N ALA A 140 38.09 16.47 -9.92
CA ALA A 140 38.07 16.33 -11.37
C ALA A 140 38.30 14.87 -11.84
N THR A 141 39.03 14.05 -11.08
CA THR A 141 39.22 12.63 -11.42
C THR A 141 38.05 11.75 -10.98
N VAL A 142 37.30 12.14 -9.95
CA VAL A 142 36.07 11.45 -9.52
C VAL A 142 34.94 11.59 -10.54
N ASP A 143 34.90 12.66 -11.35
CA ASP A 143 33.94 12.84 -12.44
C ASP A 143 34.20 11.92 -13.66
N THR A 144 35.34 11.20 -13.71
CA THR A 144 35.79 10.50 -14.93
C THR A 144 36.12 9.00 -14.78
N ALA A 145 35.82 8.34 -13.64
CA ALA A 145 36.13 6.92 -13.44
C ALA A 145 34.90 5.99 -13.51
N GLU A 146 35.02 4.94 -14.35
CA GLU A 146 34.04 3.92 -14.75
C GLU A 146 33.56 2.93 -13.65
N GLU A 147 32.38 2.37 -13.95
CA GLU A 147 31.71 1.12 -13.55
C GLU A 147 31.95 0.50 -12.16
N ASN A 148 30.87 0.49 -11.35
CA ASN A 148 30.75 -0.21 -10.08
C ASN A 148 30.48 -1.72 -10.29
N PRO A 149 31.33 -2.63 -9.78
CA PRO A 149 31.18 -4.09 -9.92
C PRO A 149 30.17 -4.73 -8.92
N PHE A 150 29.39 -3.95 -8.18
CA PHE A 150 28.42 -4.44 -7.17
C PHE A 150 26.94 -4.21 -7.53
N ALA A 151 26.60 -3.94 -8.79
CA ALA A 151 25.21 -3.87 -9.29
C ALA A 151 24.62 -5.28 -9.56
N GLY A 152 24.52 -6.12 -8.53
CA GLY A 152 23.82 -7.40 -8.61
C GLY A 152 22.30 -7.22 -8.50
N GLY A 153 21.66 -6.69 -9.54
CA GLY A 153 20.20 -6.58 -9.59
C GLY A 153 19.61 -5.68 -10.68
N THR A 154 20.43 -5.06 -11.53
CA THR A 154 19.96 -4.26 -12.67
C THR A 154 19.77 -5.12 -13.92
N PHE A 155 18.63 -4.96 -14.60
CA PHE A 155 18.38 -5.58 -15.89
C PHE A 155 19.42 -5.17 -16.94
N SER A 156 20.14 -6.14 -17.52
CA SER A 156 20.93 -5.91 -18.75
C SER A 156 20.01 -5.81 -19.97
N PRO A 157 20.07 -4.73 -20.77
CA PRO A 157 19.40 -4.67 -22.06
C PRO A 157 20.15 -5.55 -23.09
N GLY A 158 19.43 -6.36 -23.87
CA GLY A 158 20.01 -7.06 -25.02
C GLY A 158 20.44 -6.06 -26.12
N PRO A 159 21.39 -6.43 -27.01
CA PRO A 159 22.04 -5.49 -27.91
C PRO A 159 21.07 -4.88 -28.93
N ALA A 160 21.11 -3.55 -29.03
CA ALA A 160 20.45 -2.77 -30.07
C ALA A 160 21.10 -3.06 -31.43
N GLY A 161 20.30 -3.56 -32.38
CA GLY A 161 20.71 -3.68 -33.78
C GLY A 161 20.97 -2.30 -34.38
N ALA A 162 22.18 -2.12 -34.91
CA ALA A 162 22.69 -0.88 -35.49
C ALA A 162 21.87 -0.38 -36.69
N GLY A 163 21.79 0.94 -36.79
CA GLY A 163 20.97 1.66 -37.77
C GLY A 163 21.48 1.64 -39.21
N GLY A 164 20.54 1.82 -40.13
CA GLY A 164 20.74 2.35 -41.47
C GLY A 164 19.89 3.61 -41.63
N GLY A 165 20.49 4.70 -42.13
CA GLY A 165 19.94 6.05 -42.20
C GLY A 165 18.78 6.27 -43.19
N PRO A 166 18.35 7.54 -43.36
CA PRO A 166 16.98 7.91 -43.67
C PRO A 166 16.68 7.88 -45.18
N ALA A 167 15.50 7.37 -45.56
CA ALA A 167 14.96 7.52 -46.90
C ALA A 167 13.51 8.05 -46.83
N ALA A 168 13.39 9.29 -47.31
CA ALA A 168 12.26 10.02 -47.89
C ALA A 168 10.82 9.49 -47.71
N MET A 169 9.99 10.41 -47.21
CA MET A 169 8.55 10.46 -47.43
C MET A 169 8.20 10.49 -48.93
N ASN A 170 7.24 9.63 -49.29
CA ASN A 170 6.13 9.80 -50.25
C ASN A 170 5.47 8.41 -50.34
N SER A 171 4.16 8.20 -50.45
CA SER A 171 2.96 9.01 -50.56
C SER A 171 1.81 7.99 -50.52
N THR A 172 0.70 8.35 -49.88
CA THR A 172 -0.69 7.89 -50.17
C THR A 172 -0.88 6.46 -50.71
N ALA A 173 -1.38 5.57 -49.85
CA ALA A 173 -2.32 4.52 -50.24
C ALA A 173 -3.40 4.38 -49.17
N SER A 174 -4.52 5.04 -49.43
CA SER A 174 -5.83 4.71 -48.87
C SER A 174 -6.20 3.27 -49.21
N GLY A 175 -6.72 2.52 -48.24
CA GLY A 175 -7.46 1.28 -48.47
C GLY A 175 -6.65 0.01 -48.21
N GLY A 176 -6.88 -0.58 -47.04
CA GLY A 176 -6.35 -1.90 -46.71
C GLY A 176 -6.60 -2.23 -45.25
N ALA A 177 -7.84 -2.57 -44.91
CA ALA A 177 -8.20 -3.11 -43.60
C ALA A 177 -7.33 -4.33 -43.26
N SER A 178 -6.46 -4.20 -42.26
CA SER A 178 -5.76 -5.33 -41.64
C SER A 178 -6.45 -5.68 -40.31
N SER A 179 -7.40 -6.62 -40.41
CA SER A 179 -7.71 -7.65 -39.40
C SER A 179 -7.41 -7.33 -37.92
N ARG A 180 -8.00 -6.26 -37.36
CA ARG A 180 -8.16 -6.17 -35.90
C ARG A 180 -9.25 -7.16 -35.51
N GLY A 181 -8.87 -8.29 -34.94
CA GLY A 181 -9.82 -9.22 -34.30
C GLY A 181 -10.54 -8.49 -33.18
N GLY A 182 -11.65 -7.84 -33.52
CA GLY A 182 -12.49 -7.12 -32.55
C GLY A 182 -13.20 -8.13 -31.66
N LEU A 183 -12.99 -8.02 -30.36
CA LEU A 183 -13.73 -8.77 -29.37
C LEU A 183 -15.09 -8.10 -29.18
N ASN A 184 -16.09 -8.91 -28.84
CA ASN A 184 -17.42 -8.43 -28.49
C ASN A 184 -17.73 -8.90 -27.07
N LEU A 185 -18.15 -7.99 -26.19
CA LEU A 185 -18.56 -8.33 -24.83
C LEU A 185 -19.81 -9.23 -24.77
N GLY A 186 -20.61 -9.23 -25.84
CA GLY A 186 -21.94 -9.80 -25.85
C GLY A 186 -22.89 -9.05 -24.91
N GLN A 187 -24.15 -9.48 -24.89
CA GLN A 187 -25.13 -8.94 -23.96
C GLN A 187 -24.82 -9.39 -22.52
N ALA A 188 -24.81 -8.45 -21.59
CA ALA A 188 -24.66 -8.76 -20.18
C ALA A 188 -25.84 -9.60 -19.68
N THR A 189 -25.53 -10.74 -19.07
CA THR A 189 -26.52 -11.57 -18.39
C THR A 189 -26.98 -10.94 -17.08
N SER A 190 -28.24 -11.18 -16.73
CA SER A 190 -28.80 -10.92 -15.40
C SER A 190 -28.95 -12.24 -14.66
N TYR A 191 -28.83 -12.23 -13.34
CA TYR A 191 -29.00 -13.41 -12.48
C TYR A 191 -30.01 -13.14 -11.37
N SER A 192 -30.58 -14.23 -10.83
CA SER A 192 -31.43 -14.17 -9.65
C SER A 192 -30.60 -13.77 -8.43
N VAL A 193 -31.04 -12.72 -7.75
CA VAL A 193 -30.38 -12.19 -6.55
C VAL A 193 -30.67 -13.11 -5.36
N THR A 194 -29.61 -13.62 -4.72
CA THR A 194 -29.74 -14.47 -3.53
C THR A 194 -30.00 -13.64 -2.28
N GLN A 195 -30.55 -14.21 -1.20
CA GLN A 195 -30.57 -13.50 0.09
C GLN A 195 -29.14 -13.49 0.66
N PRO A 196 -28.66 -12.35 1.22
CA PRO A 196 -27.36 -12.34 1.86
C PRO A 196 -27.31 -13.33 3.02
N LEU A 197 -26.21 -14.07 3.12
CA LEU A 197 -25.94 -14.93 4.25
C LEU A 197 -25.90 -14.12 5.55
N VAL A 198 -26.39 -14.76 6.62
CA VAL A 198 -26.32 -14.26 7.99
C VAL A 198 -25.41 -15.20 8.75
N PHE A 199 -24.34 -14.66 9.31
CA PHE A 199 -23.36 -15.44 10.05
C PHE A 199 -23.81 -15.66 11.48
N GLN A 200 -23.45 -16.81 12.01
CA GLN A 200 -23.66 -17.15 13.42
C GLN A 200 -22.32 -17.05 14.15
N ARG A 201 -22.36 -16.84 15.46
CA ARG A 201 -21.14 -16.93 16.27
C ARG A 201 -20.71 -18.39 16.34
N MET A 202 -19.48 -18.66 15.96
CA MET A 202 -18.89 -20.00 15.98
C MET A 202 -17.53 -19.96 16.65
N ASP A 203 -17.08 -21.11 17.17
CA ASP A 203 -15.69 -21.28 17.60
C ASP A 203 -14.81 -21.58 16.37
N ALA A 204 -13.68 -22.25 16.59
CA ALA A 204 -12.73 -22.65 15.56
C ALA A 204 -13.38 -23.36 14.35
N ALA A 205 -12.79 -23.16 13.17
CA ALA A 205 -13.31 -23.73 11.94
C ALA A 205 -13.14 -25.25 11.92
N LYS A 206 -14.24 -25.96 11.69
CA LYS A 206 -14.23 -27.43 11.55
C LYS A 206 -14.12 -27.78 10.07
N GLN A 207 -13.45 -28.91 9.77
CA GLN A 207 -13.37 -29.46 8.40
C GLN A 207 -12.63 -28.55 7.41
N VAL A 208 -11.65 -27.78 7.90
CA VAL A 208 -10.71 -27.05 7.06
C VAL A 208 -9.47 -27.91 6.87
N SER A 209 -9.09 -28.17 5.62
CA SER A 209 -7.85 -28.83 5.24
C SER A 209 -6.89 -27.83 4.61
N ALA A 210 -5.61 -28.22 4.42
CA ALA A 210 -4.68 -27.44 3.63
C ALA A 210 -5.25 -27.15 2.23
N ASP A 211 -5.01 -25.94 1.74
CA ASP A 211 -5.48 -25.44 0.45
C ASP A 211 -4.38 -24.62 -0.24
N PRO A 212 -3.27 -25.26 -0.62
CA PRO A 212 -2.16 -24.59 -1.28
C PRO A 212 -2.53 -24.10 -2.67
N SER A 213 -1.74 -23.14 -3.18
CA SER A 213 -1.89 -22.63 -4.54
C SER A 213 -1.75 -23.78 -5.55
N PRO A 214 -2.59 -23.86 -6.59
CA PRO A 214 -2.51 -24.92 -7.59
C PRO A 214 -1.29 -24.75 -8.52
N TYR A 215 -0.62 -23.60 -8.46
CA TYR A 215 0.59 -23.27 -9.21
C TYR A 215 1.63 -22.60 -8.30
N GLN A 216 2.91 -22.72 -8.68
CA GLN A 216 4.04 -22.11 -7.99
C GLN A 216 4.84 -21.26 -8.98
N LEU A 217 5.05 -19.99 -8.62
CA LEU A 217 5.75 -19.03 -9.46
C LEU A 217 7.13 -18.70 -8.90
N SER A 218 7.76 -19.61 -8.16
CA SER A 218 9.03 -19.37 -7.47
C SER A 218 10.19 -19.07 -8.43
N SER A 219 10.15 -19.61 -9.65
CA SER A 219 11.13 -19.39 -10.71
C SER A 219 10.97 -18.07 -11.46
N LEU A 220 9.88 -17.33 -11.23
CA LEU A 220 9.68 -16.04 -11.89
C LEU A 220 10.56 -14.98 -11.22
N ASP A 221 11.58 -14.52 -11.93
CA ASP A 221 12.41 -13.41 -11.50
C ASP A 221 11.69 -12.06 -11.64
N ASN A 222 12.34 -10.99 -11.19
CA ASN A 222 11.88 -9.65 -11.48
C ASN A 222 11.75 -9.48 -13.00
N VAL A 223 10.69 -8.81 -13.46
CA VAL A 223 10.47 -8.49 -14.87
C VAL A 223 10.22 -6.99 -15.03
N LEU A 224 10.90 -6.36 -15.98
CA LEU A 224 10.60 -5.03 -16.48
C LEU A 224 10.35 -5.14 -17.98
N LEU A 225 9.13 -4.83 -18.39
CA LEU A 225 8.69 -4.89 -19.78
C LEU A 225 8.36 -3.49 -20.29
N GLN A 226 9.09 -3.03 -21.31
CA GLN A 226 8.77 -1.79 -22.01
C GLN A 226 7.51 -2.00 -22.86
N THR A 227 6.51 -1.14 -22.69
CA THR A 227 5.22 -1.24 -23.40
C THR A 227 5.14 -0.38 -24.65
N GLY A 228 6.20 0.38 -24.95
CA GLY A 228 6.21 1.37 -26.03
C GLY A 228 5.53 2.69 -25.64
N GLU A 229 5.23 3.52 -26.65
CA GLU A 229 4.60 4.82 -26.43
C GLU A 229 3.19 4.65 -25.84
N VAL A 230 2.93 5.32 -24.72
CA VAL A 230 1.59 5.42 -24.11
C VAL A 230 0.99 6.76 -24.54
N PRO A 231 0.02 6.77 -25.47
CA PRO A 231 -0.56 7.98 -26.01
C PRO A 231 -1.17 8.85 -24.90
N PHE A 232 -1.17 10.16 -25.12
CA PHE A 232 -1.82 11.09 -24.20
C PHE A 232 -3.30 10.73 -24.00
N GLY A 233 -3.76 10.69 -22.75
CA GLY A 233 -5.14 10.33 -22.41
C GLY A 233 -5.43 8.83 -22.42
N SER A 234 -4.39 7.98 -22.46
CA SER A 234 -4.51 6.54 -22.27
C SER A 234 -4.00 6.10 -20.89
N ASP A 235 -4.65 5.11 -20.30
CA ASP A 235 -4.30 4.52 -19.02
C ASP A 235 -3.70 3.13 -19.24
N LEU A 236 -2.44 2.94 -18.84
CA LEU A 236 -1.77 1.64 -18.82
C LEU A 236 -2.09 0.93 -17.51
N HIS A 237 -2.58 -0.30 -17.61
CA HIS A 237 -2.93 -1.11 -16.45
C HIS A 237 -1.84 -2.13 -16.10
N ARG A 238 -1.85 -2.55 -14.83
CA ARG A 238 -0.92 -3.54 -14.29
C ARG A 238 -1.07 -4.89 -15.00
N PRO A 239 0.04 -5.64 -15.13
CA PRO A 239 0.00 -6.95 -15.73
C PRO A 239 -0.65 -7.96 -14.78
N VAL A 240 -1.36 -8.93 -15.35
CA VAL A 240 -1.87 -10.13 -14.67
C VAL A 240 -1.17 -11.35 -15.28
N ILE A 241 -0.75 -12.31 -14.46
CA ILE A 241 -0.09 -13.54 -14.93
C ILE A 241 -1.17 -14.50 -15.45
N VAL A 242 -0.99 -15.00 -16.67
CA VAL A 242 -2.00 -15.79 -17.39
C VAL A 242 -1.53 -17.20 -17.73
N ALA A 243 -0.34 -17.59 -17.29
CA ALA A 243 0.20 -18.94 -17.41
C ALA A 243 0.72 -19.41 -16.06
N ASP A 244 0.41 -20.65 -15.69
CA ASP A 244 0.74 -21.29 -14.42
C ASP A 244 2.24 -21.50 -14.20
N ASP A 245 3.03 -21.55 -15.27
CA ASP A 245 4.50 -21.53 -15.26
C ASP A 245 5.11 -20.11 -15.08
N GLY A 246 4.27 -19.07 -15.06
CA GLY A 246 4.71 -17.68 -14.96
C GLY A 246 5.39 -17.14 -16.22
N SER A 247 5.34 -17.84 -17.35
CA SER A 247 6.02 -17.41 -18.58
C SER A 247 5.30 -16.26 -19.31
N ARG A 248 4.00 -16.08 -19.06
CA ARG A 248 3.15 -15.12 -19.78
C ARG A 248 2.34 -14.24 -18.84
N ALA A 249 2.26 -12.96 -19.19
CA ALA A 249 1.35 -12.01 -18.57
C ALA A 249 0.51 -11.28 -19.62
N ALA A 250 -0.66 -10.81 -19.20
CA ALA A 250 -1.50 -9.91 -19.96
C ALA A 250 -1.52 -8.52 -19.33
N TYR A 251 -1.58 -7.48 -20.14
CA TYR A 251 -1.89 -6.13 -19.69
C TYR A 251 -2.78 -5.43 -20.71
N CYS A 252 -3.35 -4.29 -20.33
CA CYS A 252 -4.17 -3.51 -21.25
C CYS A 252 -3.80 -2.03 -21.24
N LEU A 253 -4.07 -1.39 -22.37
CA LEU A 253 -4.06 0.05 -22.53
C LEU A 253 -5.48 0.51 -22.82
N ILE A 254 -6.00 1.42 -22.00
CA ILE A 254 -7.37 1.96 -22.16
C ILE A 254 -7.26 3.38 -22.68
N ASN A 255 -7.82 3.63 -23.86
CA ASN A 255 -7.83 4.96 -24.47
C ASN A 255 -9.23 5.56 -24.43
N THR A 256 -9.37 6.78 -23.90
CA THR A 256 -10.65 7.49 -23.83
C THR A 256 -10.68 8.79 -24.65
N ARG A 257 -9.54 9.19 -25.25
CA ARG A 257 -9.35 10.52 -25.85
C ARG A 257 -8.86 10.55 -27.30
N SER A 258 -8.51 9.42 -27.89
CA SER A 258 -8.15 9.32 -29.31
C SER A 258 -9.33 8.90 -30.20
N ASP A 259 -9.11 8.86 -31.50
CA ASP A 259 -10.05 8.31 -32.48
C ASP A 259 -10.26 6.79 -32.29
N GLU A 260 -9.35 6.11 -31.59
CA GLU A 260 -9.41 4.67 -31.26
C GLU A 260 -9.74 4.46 -29.78
N LYS A 261 -10.92 4.93 -29.36
CA LYS A 261 -11.40 4.71 -27.99
C LYS A 261 -11.69 3.23 -27.73
N GLY A 262 -11.25 2.74 -26.58
CA GLY A 262 -11.47 1.36 -26.15
C GLY A 262 -10.29 0.79 -25.40
N THR A 263 -10.29 -0.52 -25.26
CA THR A 263 -9.28 -1.31 -24.54
C THR A 263 -8.47 -2.14 -25.52
N GLN A 264 -7.18 -1.86 -25.60
CA GLN A 264 -6.21 -2.70 -26.30
C GLN A 264 -5.66 -3.75 -25.35
N LEU A 265 -5.69 -5.01 -25.75
CA LEU A 265 -5.21 -6.14 -24.96
C LEU A 265 -3.84 -6.60 -25.47
N PHE A 266 -2.88 -6.74 -24.57
CA PHE A 266 -1.52 -7.16 -24.88
C PHE A 266 -1.19 -8.45 -24.14
N LEU A 267 -0.53 -9.37 -24.87
CA LEU A 267 0.09 -10.57 -24.30
C LEU A 267 1.59 -10.36 -24.30
N ALA A 268 2.22 -10.58 -23.15
CA ALA A 268 3.65 -10.49 -22.95
C ALA A 268 4.25 -11.88 -22.67
N ASP A 269 5.37 -12.16 -23.32
CA ASP A 269 6.29 -13.22 -22.95
C ASP A 269 7.33 -12.63 -21.99
N LEU A 270 7.32 -13.11 -20.75
CA LEU A 270 8.12 -12.54 -19.66
C LEU A 270 9.60 -12.90 -19.76
N SER A 271 9.93 -14.01 -20.42
CA SER A 271 11.31 -14.46 -20.62
C SER A 271 12.03 -13.58 -21.65
N SER A 272 11.39 -13.37 -22.80
CA SER A 272 11.92 -12.55 -23.89
C SER A 272 11.68 -11.06 -23.70
N ARG A 273 10.81 -10.69 -22.74
CA ARG A 273 10.37 -9.31 -22.46
C ARG A 273 9.85 -8.62 -23.71
N ARG A 274 9.00 -9.34 -24.44
CA ARG A 274 8.31 -8.84 -25.63
C ARG A 274 6.82 -8.97 -25.43
N SER A 275 6.08 -8.00 -25.93
CA SER A 275 4.63 -8.06 -25.98
C SER A 275 4.10 -7.82 -27.39
N LYS A 276 2.88 -8.30 -27.61
CA LYS A 276 2.11 -8.06 -28.83
C LYS A 276 0.67 -7.75 -28.45
N GLN A 277 0.02 -6.88 -29.22
CA GLN A 277 -1.42 -6.70 -29.12
C GLN A 277 -2.12 -7.96 -29.64
N VAL A 278 -3.07 -8.49 -28.87
CA VAL A 278 -3.82 -9.72 -29.19
C VAL A 278 -5.33 -9.51 -29.27
N GLY A 279 -5.82 -8.35 -28.86
CA GLY A 279 -7.25 -8.05 -28.91
C GLY A 279 -7.57 -6.58 -28.78
N PHE A 280 -8.82 -6.25 -29.07
CA PHE A 280 -9.40 -4.93 -28.89
C PHE A 280 -10.86 -5.05 -28.47
N LEU A 281 -11.25 -4.30 -27.44
CA LEU A 281 -12.64 -4.14 -27.01
C LEU A 281 -13.02 -2.66 -27.16
N PRO A 282 -14.20 -2.33 -27.72
CA PRO A 282 -14.63 -0.94 -27.81
C PRO A 282 -14.94 -0.34 -26.43
N GLU A 283 -15.29 -1.16 -25.43
CA GLU A 283 -15.57 -0.72 -24.06
C GLU A 283 -14.29 -0.49 -23.24
N LYS A 284 -14.43 0.24 -22.13
CA LYS A 284 -13.41 0.32 -21.10
C LYS A 284 -13.47 -0.95 -20.25
N VAL A 285 -12.46 -1.80 -20.38
CA VAL A 285 -12.34 -3.06 -19.65
C VAL A 285 -11.00 -3.09 -18.94
N TRP A 286 -11.06 -3.03 -17.61
CA TRP A 286 -9.87 -3.18 -16.79
C TRP A 286 -9.62 -4.66 -16.50
N LEU A 287 -8.48 -5.18 -16.98
CA LEU A 287 -7.97 -6.49 -16.57
C LEU A 287 -7.59 -6.47 -15.10
N SER A 288 -8.37 -7.16 -14.27
CA SER A 288 -8.33 -6.95 -12.82
C SER A 288 -7.60 -8.05 -12.04
N THR A 289 -7.74 -9.29 -12.49
CA THR A 289 -7.19 -10.52 -11.87
C THR A 289 -7.28 -11.68 -12.85
N ALA A 290 -6.38 -12.66 -12.73
CA ALA A 290 -6.33 -13.84 -13.60
C ALA A 290 -6.18 -15.13 -12.79
N GLU A 291 -6.67 -16.23 -13.35
CA GLU A 291 -6.44 -17.59 -12.86
C GLU A 291 -5.44 -18.26 -13.84
N PRO A 292 -4.14 -18.35 -13.47
CA PRO A 292 -3.07 -18.78 -14.38
C PRO A 292 -3.25 -20.16 -15.03
N GLN A 293 -3.94 -21.10 -14.39
CA GLN A 293 -4.09 -22.46 -14.93
C GLN A 293 -5.06 -22.50 -16.12
N SER A 294 -6.19 -21.81 -16.02
CA SER A 294 -7.15 -21.65 -17.12
C SER A 294 -6.75 -20.52 -18.08
N GLY A 295 -6.00 -19.53 -17.59
CA GLY A 295 -5.74 -18.28 -18.29
C GLY A 295 -6.95 -17.35 -18.36
N ASP A 296 -7.99 -17.61 -17.56
CA ASP A 296 -9.18 -16.75 -17.47
C ASP A 296 -8.83 -15.45 -16.73
N ILE A 297 -9.29 -14.32 -17.26
CA ILE A 297 -9.09 -12.99 -16.69
C ILE A 297 -10.43 -12.36 -16.38
N LEU A 298 -10.63 -11.89 -15.15
CA LEU A 298 -11.77 -11.07 -14.79
C LEU A 298 -11.54 -9.63 -15.25
N GLY A 299 -12.44 -9.13 -16.10
CA GLY A 299 -12.52 -7.75 -16.54
C GLY A 299 -13.58 -6.98 -15.76
N ILE A 300 -13.26 -5.75 -15.36
CA ILE A 300 -14.22 -4.79 -14.82
C ILE A 300 -14.63 -3.85 -15.97
N VAL A 301 -15.93 -3.80 -16.27
CA VAL A 301 -16.46 -3.11 -17.45
C VAL A 301 -17.14 -1.80 -17.06
N SER A 302 -16.78 -0.72 -17.74
CA SER A 302 -17.49 0.56 -17.67
C SER A 302 -17.74 1.12 -19.08
N GLY A 303 -18.70 2.04 -19.19
CA GLY A 303 -18.86 2.83 -20.42
C GLY A 303 -17.59 3.64 -20.72
N ILE A 304 -17.34 3.94 -22.00
CA ILE A 304 -16.16 4.72 -22.44
C ILE A 304 -16.14 6.11 -21.78
N ASP A 305 -17.31 6.73 -21.62
CA ASP A 305 -17.48 8.03 -20.98
C ASP A 305 -17.81 7.92 -19.47
N ASP A 306 -17.96 6.69 -18.97
CA ASP A 306 -18.34 6.41 -17.58
C ASP A 306 -17.12 6.14 -16.70
N HIS A 307 -17.23 6.54 -15.44
CA HIS A 307 -16.19 6.35 -14.45
C HIS A 307 -16.52 5.18 -13.52
N ARG A 308 -17.78 4.77 -13.35
CA ARG A 308 -18.11 3.64 -12.45
C ARG A 308 -18.54 2.41 -13.24
N PRO A 309 -18.07 1.22 -12.84
CA PRO A 309 -18.45 0.01 -13.52
C PRO A 309 -19.90 -0.38 -13.19
N SER A 310 -20.51 -1.05 -14.16
CA SER A 310 -21.88 -1.56 -14.08
C SER A 310 -21.97 -3.06 -14.40
N SER A 311 -20.91 -3.63 -14.99
CA SER A 311 -20.82 -5.05 -15.32
C SER A 311 -19.40 -5.59 -15.19
N LEU A 312 -19.30 -6.92 -15.21
CA LEU A 312 -18.07 -7.70 -15.14
C LEU A 312 -18.04 -8.67 -16.31
N CYS A 313 -16.85 -8.99 -16.81
CA CYS A 313 -16.67 -10.00 -17.86
C CYS A 313 -15.53 -10.96 -17.53
N VAL A 314 -15.48 -12.10 -18.21
CA VAL A 314 -14.34 -13.01 -18.19
C VAL A 314 -13.81 -13.18 -19.60
N ILE A 315 -12.51 -12.92 -19.77
CA ILE A 315 -11.78 -13.10 -21.02
C ILE A 315 -10.91 -14.35 -20.86
N SER A 316 -11.11 -15.33 -21.73
CA SER A 316 -10.30 -16.55 -21.81
C SER A 316 -9.47 -16.56 -23.08
N GLY A 317 -8.58 -17.54 -23.26
CA GLY A 317 -7.76 -17.67 -24.48
C GLY A 317 -6.58 -16.67 -24.56
N MET A 318 -6.39 -15.84 -23.53
CA MET A 318 -5.37 -14.81 -23.49
C MET A 318 -3.96 -15.39 -23.54
N SER A 319 -3.69 -16.46 -22.79
CA SER A 319 -2.38 -17.09 -22.77
C SER A 319 -2.00 -17.69 -24.13
N GLN A 320 -2.96 -18.13 -24.94
CA GLN A 320 -2.74 -18.62 -26.31
C GLN A 320 -2.65 -17.48 -27.34
N GLY A 321 -2.93 -16.24 -26.95
CA GLY A 321 -2.96 -15.08 -27.84
C GLY A 321 -4.20 -15.02 -28.73
N ASN A 322 -5.27 -15.73 -28.36
CA ASN A 322 -6.57 -15.68 -29.03
C ASN A 322 -7.66 -15.39 -27.99
N PRO A 323 -7.72 -14.15 -27.46
CA PRO A 323 -8.71 -13.79 -26.46
C PRO A 323 -10.13 -14.03 -26.94
N ASN A 324 -11.02 -14.38 -26.02
CA ASN A 324 -12.46 -14.38 -26.25
C ASN A 324 -13.20 -14.09 -24.95
N VAL A 325 -14.29 -13.31 -25.03
CA VAL A 325 -15.17 -13.08 -23.87
C VAL A 325 -16.06 -14.30 -23.69
N ILE A 326 -15.93 -14.98 -22.55
CA ILE A 326 -16.68 -16.22 -22.25
C ILE A 326 -17.82 -16.00 -21.25
N ALA A 327 -17.81 -14.89 -20.53
CA ALA A 327 -18.89 -14.50 -19.62
C ALA A 327 -18.98 -12.96 -19.54
N HIS A 328 -20.21 -12.46 -19.38
CA HIS A 328 -20.50 -11.04 -19.13
C HIS A 328 -21.78 -10.95 -18.31
N TRP A 329 -21.74 -10.29 -17.14
CA TRP A 329 -22.90 -10.14 -16.26
C TRP A 329 -22.98 -8.77 -15.62
N ARG A 330 -24.20 -8.34 -15.29
CA ARG A 330 -24.46 -7.07 -14.59
C ARG A 330 -24.12 -7.17 -13.11
N MET A 331 -23.48 -6.15 -12.55
CA MET A 331 -23.29 -6.06 -11.09
C MET A 331 -24.63 -5.87 -10.36
N PHE A 332 -25.57 -5.17 -10.99
CA PHE A 332 -26.89 -4.85 -10.45
C PHE A 332 -27.98 -5.36 -11.41
N PRO A 333 -28.36 -6.65 -11.34
CA PRO A 333 -29.27 -7.26 -12.32
C PRO A 333 -30.69 -6.65 -12.30
N ASN A 334 -31.07 -5.98 -11.20
CA ASN A 334 -32.38 -5.38 -10.98
C ASN A 334 -32.39 -3.84 -11.07
N ASP A 335 -31.24 -3.20 -11.31
CA ASP A 335 -31.12 -1.75 -11.42
C ASP A 335 -30.03 -1.39 -12.42
N ASP A 336 -30.45 -1.05 -13.64
CA ASP A 336 -29.57 -0.75 -14.78
C ASP A 336 -28.85 0.60 -14.65
N LYS A 337 -29.27 1.46 -13.72
CA LYS A 337 -28.65 2.76 -13.46
C LYS A 337 -27.66 2.71 -12.31
N LYS A 338 -27.73 1.67 -11.47
CA LYS A 338 -26.84 1.52 -10.33
C LYS A 338 -25.43 1.15 -10.81
N GLN A 339 -24.45 1.79 -10.18
CA GLN A 339 -23.03 1.62 -10.44
C GLN A 339 -22.28 1.72 -9.13
N ASP A 340 -21.21 0.95 -8.99
CA ASP A 340 -20.37 1.02 -7.79
C ASP A 340 -18.94 0.60 -8.09
N TYR A 341 -18.01 0.98 -7.22
CA TYR A 341 -16.64 0.53 -7.31
C TYR A 341 -16.51 -0.93 -6.85
N VAL A 342 -15.76 -1.72 -7.64
CA VAL A 342 -15.38 -3.08 -7.27
C VAL A 342 -14.15 -2.99 -6.37
N ARG A 343 -14.37 -2.99 -5.06
CA ARG A 343 -13.32 -2.81 -4.04
C ARG A 343 -12.35 -3.98 -4.01
N TYR A 344 -12.89 -5.19 -3.99
CA TYR A 344 -12.12 -6.43 -4.01
C TYR A 344 -12.58 -7.27 -5.20
N ARG A 345 -11.65 -8.01 -5.79
CA ARG A 345 -11.92 -8.89 -6.92
C ARG A 345 -10.87 -9.99 -7.00
N LYS A 346 -11.32 -11.22 -7.23
CA LYS A 346 -10.47 -12.38 -7.49
C LYS A 346 -11.21 -13.37 -8.38
N ILE A 347 -10.53 -13.92 -9.37
CA ILE A 347 -11.00 -15.08 -10.13
C ILE A 347 -10.27 -16.32 -9.64
N LEU A 348 -10.98 -17.44 -9.55
CA LEU A 348 -10.54 -18.65 -8.85
C LEU A 348 -10.75 -19.90 -9.72
N PRO A 349 -10.05 -21.01 -9.41
CA PRO A 349 -10.35 -22.32 -9.99
C PRO A 349 -11.84 -22.68 -9.84
N GLY A 350 -12.32 -23.55 -10.74
CA GLY A 350 -13.73 -23.98 -10.74
C GLY A 350 -14.71 -22.93 -11.27
N LYS A 351 -14.21 -21.92 -11.99
CA LYS A 351 -14.99 -20.85 -12.61
C LYS A 351 -15.75 -19.96 -11.64
N LEU A 352 -15.10 -19.61 -10.53
CA LEU A 352 -15.64 -18.70 -9.52
C LEU A 352 -15.00 -17.32 -9.61
N ALA A 353 -15.80 -16.28 -9.42
CA ALA A 353 -15.35 -14.92 -9.24
C ALA A 353 -15.88 -14.39 -7.89
N VAL A 354 -14.96 -13.91 -7.05
CA VAL A 354 -15.27 -13.27 -5.77
C VAL A 354 -15.08 -11.77 -5.93
N THR A 355 -16.11 -10.99 -5.66
CA THR A 355 -16.06 -9.52 -5.81
C THR A 355 -16.69 -8.83 -4.62
N VAL A 356 -16.27 -7.59 -4.34
CA VAL A 356 -16.87 -6.76 -3.31
C VAL A 356 -17.33 -5.43 -3.89
N TYR A 357 -18.64 -5.22 -3.88
CA TYR A 357 -19.31 -3.97 -4.23
C TYR A 357 -20.61 -3.88 -3.42
N ASP A 358 -21.21 -2.70 -3.33
CA ASP A 358 -22.47 -2.45 -2.61
C ASP A 358 -22.47 -2.93 -1.15
N GLY A 359 -21.30 -2.82 -0.49
CA GLY A 359 -21.09 -3.29 0.88
C GLY A 359 -21.23 -4.80 1.06
N GLN A 360 -21.16 -5.58 -0.02
CA GLN A 360 -21.37 -7.02 -0.02
C GLN A 360 -20.23 -7.74 -0.73
N VAL A 361 -19.93 -8.94 -0.24
CA VAL A 361 -19.13 -9.94 -0.95
C VAL A 361 -20.08 -10.73 -1.83
N HIS A 362 -19.76 -10.87 -3.11
CA HIS A 362 -20.49 -11.66 -4.10
C HIS A 362 -19.60 -12.79 -4.60
N VAL A 363 -20.13 -14.01 -4.63
CA VAL A 363 -19.48 -15.15 -5.29
C VAL A 363 -20.32 -15.58 -6.48
N HIS A 364 -19.75 -15.41 -7.67
CA HIS A 364 -20.39 -15.73 -8.95
C HIS A 364 -19.72 -16.94 -9.58
N ASP A 365 -20.52 -17.89 -10.06
CA ASP A 365 -20.09 -18.97 -10.93
C ASP A 365 -20.31 -18.51 -12.38
N TYR A 366 -19.21 -18.12 -13.03
CA TYR A 366 -19.27 -17.60 -14.40
C TYR A 366 -19.32 -18.72 -15.45
N GLY A 367 -19.16 -20.00 -15.06
CA GLY A 367 -19.40 -21.15 -15.93
C GLY A 367 -20.88 -21.43 -16.14
N SER A 368 -21.69 -21.20 -15.11
CA SER A 368 -23.15 -21.35 -15.14
C SER A 368 -23.92 -20.02 -15.24
N GLY A 369 -23.22 -18.88 -15.06
CA GLY A 369 -23.80 -17.53 -15.09
C GLY A 369 -24.69 -17.21 -13.89
N ARG A 370 -24.36 -17.76 -12.71
CA ARG A 370 -25.20 -17.65 -11.50
C ARG A 370 -24.43 -17.08 -10.32
N GLU A 371 -25.07 -16.19 -9.55
CA GLU A 371 -24.61 -15.86 -8.20
C GLU A 371 -24.85 -17.08 -7.29
N ARG A 372 -23.78 -17.61 -6.69
CA ARG A 372 -23.83 -18.75 -5.77
C ARG A 372 -24.36 -18.31 -4.41
N TRP A 373 -23.77 -17.24 -3.89
CA TRP A 373 -24.15 -16.62 -2.63
C TRP A 373 -23.55 -15.21 -2.54
N ARG A 374 -24.05 -14.45 -1.57
CA ARG A 374 -23.48 -13.17 -1.17
C ARG A 374 -23.60 -12.97 0.33
N ALA A 375 -22.78 -12.10 0.89
CA ALA A 375 -22.81 -11.77 2.32
C ALA A 375 -22.51 -10.28 2.54
N LYS A 376 -23.03 -9.70 3.63
CA LYS A 376 -22.67 -8.34 4.02
C LYS A 376 -21.22 -8.32 4.54
N THR A 377 -20.48 -7.28 4.20
CA THR A 377 -19.17 -7.00 4.78
C THR A 377 -19.18 -5.65 5.50
N GLU A 378 -18.43 -5.52 6.59
CA GLU A 378 -18.25 -4.22 7.23
C GLU A 378 -17.51 -3.26 6.29
N SER A 379 -17.91 -1.99 6.32
CA SER A 379 -17.42 -1.01 5.36
C SER A 379 -15.93 -0.77 5.57
N PHE A 380 -15.12 -1.35 4.66
CA PHE A 380 -13.68 -1.14 4.36
C PHE A 380 -12.75 -2.34 4.62
N ASN A 381 -13.23 -3.43 5.23
CA ASN A 381 -12.42 -4.64 5.36
C ASN A 381 -12.55 -5.51 4.08
N GLU A 382 -11.43 -5.89 3.49
CA GLU A 382 -11.40 -6.82 2.36
C GLU A 382 -11.41 -8.26 2.86
N PRO A 383 -12.10 -9.19 2.16
CA PRO A 383 -11.90 -10.61 2.40
C PRO A 383 -10.51 -11.04 1.94
N THR A 384 -10.03 -12.15 2.49
CA THR A 384 -8.88 -12.88 1.94
C THR A 384 -9.31 -14.28 1.52
N ILE A 385 -8.63 -14.82 0.52
CA ILE A 385 -8.95 -16.11 -0.08
C ILE A 385 -7.74 -17.03 0.10
N SER A 386 -8.00 -18.26 0.54
CA SER A 386 -6.97 -19.28 0.63
C SER A 386 -6.31 -19.52 -0.73
N PRO A 387 -5.03 -19.90 -0.79
CA PRO A 387 -4.28 -19.98 -2.04
C PRO A 387 -4.94 -20.85 -3.12
N GLY A 388 -5.53 -22.00 -2.77
CA GLY A 388 -6.27 -22.86 -3.69
C GLY A 388 -7.71 -22.41 -3.99
N GLY A 389 -8.22 -21.40 -3.27
CA GLY A 389 -9.54 -20.82 -3.48
C GLY A 389 -10.68 -21.53 -2.77
N GLN A 390 -10.44 -22.55 -1.95
CA GLN A 390 -11.48 -23.30 -1.26
C GLN A 390 -12.14 -22.53 -0.12
N TYR A 391 -11.43 -21.56 0.48
CA TYR A 391 -11.88 -20.84 1.65
C TYR A 391 -11.80 -19.32 1.49
N ILE A 392 -12.77 -18.63 2.08
CA ILE A 392 -12.77 -17.17 2.27
C ILE A 392 -12.72 -16.89 3.77
N ALA A 393 -11.83 -15.99 4.17
CA ALA A 393 -11.87 -15.35 5.48
C ALA A 393 -12.35 -13.90 5.34
N MET A 394 -13.30 -13.48 6.17
CA MET A 394 -13.80 -12.10 6.17
C MET A 394 -14.20 -11.64 7.56
N MET A 395 -14.10 -10.34 7.80
CA MET A 395 -14.57 -9.74 9.06
C MET A 395 -16.08 -9.62 9.06
N ALA A 396 -16.73 -10.16 10.09
CA ALA A 396 -18.16 -10.03 10.32
C ALA A 396 -18.41 -9.82 11.82
N GLU A 397 -18.98 -8.66 12.16
CA GLU A 397 -19.28 -8.28 13.55
C GLU A 397 -18.04 -8.31 14.47
N ASP A 398 -17.94 -9.27 15.39
CA ASP A 398 -16.86 -9.48 16.36
C ASP A 398 -16.06 -10.76 16.10
N GLN A 399 -16.06 -11.26 14.86
CA GLN A 399 -15.34 -12.47 14.45
C GLN A 399 -14.77 -12.33 13.03
N CYS A 400 -13.70 -13.08 12.75
CA CYS A 400 -13.26 -13.32 11.39
C CYS A 400 -13.80 -14.69 10.97
N VAL A 401 -14.85 -14.69 10.16
CA VAL A 401 -15.53 -15.92 9.73
C VAL A 401 -14.74 -16.61 8.63
N ILE A 402 -14.69 -17.95 8.70
CA ILE A 402 -14.11 -18.83 7.67
C ILE A 402 -15.26 -19.51 6.93
N LEU A 403 -15.33 -19.31 5.62
CA LEU A 403 -16.39 -19.79 4.75
C LEU A 403 -15.83 -20.73 3.68
N ARG A 404 -16.58 -21.75 3.31
CA ARG A 404 -16.32 -22.48 2.05
C ARG A 404 -16.72 -21.62 0.86
N THR A 405 -15.80 -21.39 -0.07
CA THR A 405 -16.02 -20.50 -1.22
C THR A 405 -17.17 -20.98 -2.12
N ALA A 406 -17.30 -22.29 -2.32
CA ALA A 406 -18.24 -22.87 -3.28
C ALA A 406 -19.73 -22.56 -2.99
N ASP A 407 -20.11 -22.48 -1.71
CA ASP A 407 -21.50 -22.36 -1.28
C ASP A 407 -21.72 -21.43 -0.08
N GLY A 408 -20.66 -20.84 0.46
CA GLY A 408 -20.74 -19.87 1.56
C GLY A 408 -21.05 -20.50 2.90
N GLN A 409 -20.92 -21.83 3.04
CA GLN A 409 -21.08 -22.49 4.33
C GLN A 409 -20.06 -21.93 5.32
N GLN A 410 -20.54 -21.42 6.46
CA GLN A 410 -19.67 -21.01 7.57
C GLN A 410 -19.10 -22.25 8.25
N LEU A 411 -17.77 -22.38 8.21
CA LEU A 411 -17.02 -23.51 8.77
C LEU A 411 -16.59 -23.24 10.22
N GLY A 412 -16.39 -21.96 10.56
CA GLY A 412 -16.17 -21.44 11.90
C GLY A 412 -15.59 -20.03 11.86
N SER A 413 -14.78 -19.68 12.85
CA SER A 413 -14.15 -18.37 12.93
C SER A 413 -12.83 -18.40 13.70
N VAL A 414 -12.07 -17.31 13.59
CA VAL A 414 -11.01 -16.96 14.53
C VAL A 414 -11.37 -15.67 15.29
N PRO A 415 -10.87 -15.50 16.53
CA PRO A 415 -11.13 -14.29 17.32
C PRO A 415 -10.73 -13.01 16.58
N PHE A 416 -11.60 -12.00 16.63
CA PHE A 416 -11.36 -10.70 16.00
C PHE A 416 -11.97 -9.59 16.84
N GLN A 417 -11.20 -8.57 17.17
CA GLN A 417 -11.76 -7.36 17.76
C GLN A 417 -12.27 -6.41 16.67
N ARG A 418 -13.47 -5.88 16.86
CA ARG A 418 -14.09 -4.97 15.88
C ARG A 418 -13.18 -3.81 15.53
N GLY A 419 -12.88 -3.63 14.24
CA GLY A 419 -12.02 -2.54 13.78
C GLY A 419 -11.56 -2.69 12.34
N ALA A 420 -10.64 -1.80 11.97
CA ALA A 420 -9.90 -1.88 10.72
C ALA A 420 -8.83 -2.96 10.85
N GLY A 421 -8.87 -3.97 10.00
CA GLY A 421 -7.89 -5.05 10.00
C GLY A 421 -7.49 -5.48 8.61
N SER A 422 -6.33 -6.14 8.53
CA SER A 422 -5.80 -6.76 7.32
C SER A 422 -5.70 -8.27 7.52
N LEU A 423 -6.04 -9.06 6.50
CA LEU A 423 -6.04 -10.51 6.53
C LEU A 423 -5.08 -11.10 5.50
N GLY A 424 -4.54 -12.29 5.77
CA GLY A 424 -3.81 -13.07 4.77
C GLY A 424 -3.69 -14.54 5.16
N PHE A 425 -4.10 -15.46 4.28
CA PHE A 425 -3.82 -16.89 4.43
C PHE A 425 -2.36 -17.21 4.15
N SER A 426 -1.81 -18.21 4.84
CA SER A 426 -0.51 -18.79 4.50
C SER A 426 -0.51 -19.48 3.13
N PRO A 427 0.67 -19.70 2.50
CA PRO A 427 0.76 -20.33 1.18
C PRO A 427 0.19 -21.75 1.09
N ASP A 428 0.08 -22.46 2.20
CA ASP A 428 -0.55 -23.78 2.33
C ASP A 428 -2.03 -23.73 2.73
N GLY A 429 -2.57 -22.54 3.03
CA GLY A 429 -3.95 -22.32 3.48
C GLY A 429 -4.26 -22.76 4.91
N THR A 430 -3.27 -23.22 5.69
CA THR A 430 -3.50 -23.75 7.05
C THR A 430 -3.51 -22.68 8.13
N LYS A 431 -2.93 -21.50 7.86
CA LYS A 431 -2.83 -20.38 8.80
C LYS A 431 -3.50 -19.12 8.27
N LEU A 432 -3.95 -18.28 9.19
CA LEU A 432 -4.50 -16.96 8.90
C LEU A 432 -3.80 -15.90 9.74
N ALA A 433 -3.13 -14.97 9.07
CA ALA A 433 -2.60 -13.76 9.68
C ALA A 433 -3.68 -12.68 9.79
N VAL A 434 -3.75 -12.04 10.95
CA VAL A 434 -4.65 -10.93 11.25
C VAL A 434 -3.81 -9.79 11.82
N ALA A 435 -3.78 -8.64 11.15
CA ALA A 435 -3.09 -7.44 11.64
C ALA A 435 -4.08 -6.32 11.93
N MET A 436 -3.90 -5.64 13.06
CA MET A 436 -4.71 -4.50 13.50
C MET A 436 -3.86 -3.47 14.21
N GLY A 437 -3.89 -2.20 13.77
CA GLY A 437 -3.09 -1.18 14.44
C GLY A 437 -1.63 -1.60 14.53
N THR A 438 -1.16 -1.95 15.73
CA THR A 438 0.18 -2.46 16.06
C THR A 438 0.27 -3.96 16.31
N SER A 439 -0.86 -4.66 16.43
CA SER A 439 -0.88 -6.10 16.70
C SER A 439 -0.90 -6.94 15.42
N LEU A 440 -0.29 -8.10 15.52
CA LEU A 440 -0.31 -9.18 14.53
C LEU A 440 -0.50 -10.50 15.26
N SER A 441 -1.48 -11.27 14.82
CA SER A 441 -1.73 -12.64 15.28
C SER A 441 -1.73 -13.60 14.09
N ILE A 442 -1.23 -14.82 14.28
CA ILE A 442 -1.32 -15.90 13.29
C ILE A 442 -2.06 -17.07 13.93
N PHE A 443 -3.20 -17.41 13.36
CA PHE A 443 -4.04 -18.50 13.81
C PHE A 443 -3.85 -19.73 12.94
N ASP A 444 -3.86 -20.91 13.54
CA ASP A 444 -4.17 -22.15 12.84
C ASP A 444 -5.66 -22.17 12.52
N VAL A 445 -6.01 -22.35 11.24
CA VAL A 445 -7.39 -22.18 10.77
C VAL A 445 -8.27 -23.34 11.24
N ALA A 446 -7.74 -24.56 11.28
CA ALA A 446 -8.50 -25.77 11.61
C ALA A 446 -8.77 -25.91 13.11
N THR A 447 -7.87 -25.39 13.95
CA THR A 447 -7.99 -25.48 15.42
C THR A 447 -8.43 -24.16 16.05
N GLY A 448 -8.29 -23.04 15.33
CA GLY A 448 -8.50 -21.69 15.86
C GLY A 448 -7.44 -21.26 16.87
N GLU A 449 -6.38 -22.05 17.05
CA GLU A 449 -5.30 -21.77 17.99
C GLU A 449 -4.46 -20.58 17.50
N GLU A 450 -4.17 -19.63 18.40
CA GLU A 450 -3.23 -18.54 18.13
C GLU A 450 -1.79 -19.08 18.24
N THR A 451 -1.15 -19.31 17.10
CA THR A 451 0.20 -19.90 17.01
C THR A 451 1.32 -18.86 17.14
N LEU A 452 1.02 -17.59 16.86
CA LEU A 452 1.96 -16.47 17.04
C LEU A 452 1.20 -15.20 17.39
N THR A 453 1.78 -14.41 18.29
CA THR A 453 1.35 -13.05 18.57
C THR A 453 2.55 -12.10 18.58
N HIS A 454 2.36 -10.92 18.02
CA HIS A 454 3.35 -9.85 17.99
C HIS A 454 2.66 -8.50 18.24
N GLU A 455 3.16 -7.76 19.23
CA GLU A 455 2.78 -6.37 19.45
C GLU A 455 3.93 -5.47 19.00
N ALA A 456 3.76 -4.82 17.85
CA ALA A 456 4.80 -4.00 17.25
C ALA A 456 4.90 -2.61 17.88
N ASN A 457 6.08 -2.03 17.74
CA ASN A 457 6.31 -0.62 18.12
C ASN A 457 5.83 0.37 17.04
N VAL A 458 5.36 -0.13 15.89
CA VAL A 458 4.93 0.65 14.71
C VAL A 458 3.62 0.11 14.15
N GLY A 459 2.89 0.95 13.41
CA GLY A 459 1.64 0.53 12.75
C GLY A 459 1.87 -0.53 11.67
N LEU A 460 1.14 -1.64 11.76
CA LEU A 460 1.16 -2.77 10.84
C LEU A 460 0.00 -2.74 9.82
N ALA A 461 -1.21 -2.39 10.27
CA ALA A 461 -2.41 -2.47 9.45
C ALA A 461 -2.75 -1.15 8.74
N VAL A 462 -3.33 -1.26 7.54
CA VAL A 462 -3.92 -0.15 6.78
C VAL A 462 -5.29 -0.59 6.27
N LEU A 463 -6.29 0.28 6.38
CA LEU A 463 -7.66 0.02 5.92
C LEU A 463 -7.70 -0.48 4.48
N GLY A 464 -8.42 -1.59 4.24
CA GLY A 464 -8.75 -2.08 2.91
C GLY A 464 -7.58 -2.69 2.12
N LYS A 465 -6.59 -3.28 2.80
CA LYS A 465 -5.48 -3.98 2.13
C LYS A 465 -5.17 -5.30 2.84
N ASN A 466 -4.87 -6.33 2.06
CA ASN A 466 -4.50 -7.67 2.54
C ASN A 466 -3.01 -7.79 2.91
N ILE A 467 -2.71 -8.77 3.76
CA ILE A 467 -1.35 -9.17 4.11
C ILE A 467 -0.84 -10.11 3.01
N MET A 468 0.39 -9.88 2.54
CA MET A 468 1.09 -10.76 1.61
C MET A 468 1.94 -11.74 2.41
N TRP A 469 1.75 -13.04 2.19
CA TRP A 469 2.67 -14.08 2.63
C TRP A 469 3.73 -14.28 1.54
N ALA A 470 4.97 -13.99 1.88
CA ALA A 470 6.10 -14.15 0.99
C ALA A 470 6.87 -15.42 1.37
N GLY A 471 6.34 -16.57 0.92
CA GLY A 471 6.73 -17.88 1.43
C GLY A 471 6.21 -18.13 2.84
N ASP A 472 6.78 -19.11 3.53
CA ASP A 472 6.33 -19.53 4.87
C ASP A 472 6.95 -18.69 6.00
N ASP A 473 7.99 -17.92 5.69
CA ASP A 473 8.81 -17.23 6.69
C ASP A 473 8.46 -15.75 6.86
N PHE A 474 7.80 -15.13 5.88
CA PHE A 474 7.66 -13.67 5.84
C PHE A 474 6.23 -13.19 5.57
N LEU A 475 5.87 -12.12 6.26
CA LEU A 475 4.68 -11.32 5.99
C LEU A 475 5.11 -9.94 5.50
N LEU A 476 4.63 -9.53 4.32
CA LEU A 476 4.62 -8.13 3.93
C LEU A 476 3.27 -7.51 4.30
N LEU A 477 3.31 -6.63 5.30
CA LEU A 477 2.13 -5.94 5.81
C LEU A 477 1.79 -4.74 4.92
N PRO A 478 0.52 -4.31 4.84
CA PRO A 478 0.11 -3.12 4.08
C PRO A 478 0.82 -1.82 4.41
N SER A 479 1.38 -1.71 5.62
CA SER A 479 2.19 -0.57 5.99
C SER A 479 3.54 -0.53 5.26
N GLY A 480 3.94 -1.60 4.57
CA GLY A 480 5.26 -1.81 3.96
C GLY A 480 6.27 -2.50 4.88
N VAL A 481 5.87 -2.89 6.08
CA VAL A 481 6.73 -3.65 6.99
C VAL A 481 6.88 -5.09 6.50
N LEU A 482 8.11 -5.58 6.43
CA LEU A 482 8.43 -6.99 6.28
C LEU A 482 8.68 -7.60 7.67
N PHE A 483 7.82 -8.50 8.07
CA PHE A 483 7.88 -9.23 9.32
C PHE A 483 8.36 -10.66 9.07
N SER A 484 9.30 -11.14 9.89
CA SER A 484 9.80 -12.51 9.91
C SER A 484 9.06 -13.31 10.97
N ILE A 485 8.40 -14.38 10.53
CA ILE A 485 7.68 -15.31 11.39
C ILE A 485 8.65 -16.09 12.28
N PRO A 486 9.76 -16.70 11.77
CA PRO A 486 10.65 -17.51 12.61
C PRO A 486 11.30 -16.73 13.74
N SER A 487 11.69 -15.48 13.51
CA SER A 487 12.32 -14.63 14.52
C SER A 487 11.34 -13.76 15.30
N ASN A 488 10.06 -13.73 14.93
CA ASN A 488 9.03 -12.85 15.50
C ASN A 488 9.48 -11.37 15.53
N LEU A 489 10.09 -10.91 14.44
CA LEU A 489 10.69 -9.58 14.33
C LEU A 489 10.35 -8.89 13.02
N ILE A 490 10.23 -7.56 13.08
CA ILE A 490 10.28 -6.73 11.89
C ILE A 490 11.72 -6.71 11.37
N ILE A 491 11.92 -7.12 10.12
CA ILE A 491 13.26 -7.21 9.52
C ILE A 491 13.54 -6.05 8.58
N TRP A 492 12.55 -5.62 7.80
CA TRP A 492 12.76 -4.63 6.73
C TRP A 492 11.57 -3.68 6.57
N LYS A 493 11.82 -2.51 5.97
CA LYS A 493 10.79 -1.58 5.54
C LYS A 493 10.83 -1.39 4.03
N TYR A 494 9.75 -1.75 3.34
CA TYR A 494 9.54 -1.41 1.95
C TYR A 494 8.68 -0.15 1.81
N ASN A 495 9.23 0.85 1.13
CA ASN A 495 8.48 1.98 0.63
C ASN A 495 7.88 1.57 -0.72
N LEU A 496 6.59 1.22 -0.72
CA LEU A 496 5.90 0.78 -1.93
C LEU A 496 5.40 1.99 -2.73
N SER A 497 5.70 2.02 -4.04
CA SER A 497 5.09 3.01 -4.94
C SER A 497 3.63 2.64 -5.26
N GLY A 498 2.75 3.64 -5.21
CA GLY A 498 1.32 3.46 -5.47
C GLY A 498 0.64 2.44 -4.54
N ASP A 499 -0.40 1.78 -5.03
CA ASP A 499 -1.19 0.80 -4.29
C ASP A 499 -0.83 -0.65 -4.68
N ALA A 500 0.48 -0.97 -4.71
CA ALA A 500 1.00 -2.26 -5.20
C ALA A 500 0.31 -3.49 -4.58
N LEU A 501 -0.03 -3.46 -3.29
CA LEU A 501 -0.69 -4.56 -2.59
C LEU A 501 -2.20 -4.69 -2.91
N GLU A 502 -2.91 -3.60 -3.19
CA GLU A 502 -4.35 -3.65 -3.51
C GLU A 502 -4.59 -4.36 -4.85
N TYR A 503 -3.64 -4.23 -5.78
CA TYR A 503 -3.75 -4.73 -7.14
C TYR A 503 -2.91 -5.98 -7.42
N THR A 504 -2.42 -6.64 -6.38
CA THR A 504 -1.65 -7.88 -6.51
C THR A 504 -2.55 -9.10 -6.33
N ASP A 505 -2.60 -9.97 -7.33
CA ASP A 505 -3.37 -11.23 -7.29
C ASP A 505 -2.59 -12.41 -6.69
N LEU A 506 -1.29 -12.21 -6.48
CA LEU A 506 -0.31 -13.23 -6.13
C LEU A 506 0.29 -12.98 -4.74
N ILE A 507 -0.57 -12.57 -3.80
CA ILE A 507 -0.22 -12.25 -2.41
C ILE A 507 0.45 -13.41 -1.66
N HIS A 508 0.39 -14.63 -2.19
CA HIS A 508 1.03 -15.84 -1.62
C HIS A 508 2.36 -16.20 -2.30
N GLN A 509 2.73 -15.47 -3.36
CA GLN A 509 3.92 -15.74 -4.17
C GLN A 509 5.02 -14.70 -3.98
N GLY A 510 4.79 -13.68 -3.13
CA GLY A 510 5.73 -12.59 -2.92
C GLY A 510 5.97 -11.74 -4.17
N LEU A 511 4.99 -11.63 -5.09
CA LEU A 511 5.12 -10.91 -6.36
C LEU A 511 4.25 -9.66 -6.35
N LEU A 512 4.84 -8.50 -6.61
CA LEU A 512 4.16 -7.21 -6.73
C LEU A 512 4.15 -6.77 -8.20
N THR A 513 3.00 -6.28 -8.68
CA THR A 513 2.86 -5.80 -10.06
C THR A 513 2.73 -4.28 -10.15
N PHE A 514 3.32 -3.71 -11.19
CA PHE A 514 3.42 -2.27 -11.40
C PHE A 514 3.08 -1.93 -12.85
N ALA A 515 2.50 -0.74 -13.02
CA ALA A 515 2.34 -0.09 -14.31
C ALA A 515 2.70 1.38 -14.14
N GLU A 516 3.61 1.84 -14.96
CA GLU A 516 4.01 3.23 -15.05
C GLU A 516 4.11 3.62 -16.53
N ARG A 517 4.11 4.91 -16.84
CA ARG A 517 4.00 5.32 -18.23
C ARG A 517 5.19 4.79 -19.04
N GLY A 518 4.91 3.90 -20.00
CA GLY A 518 5.90 3.28 -20.88
C GLY A 518 6.40 1.90 -20.45
N TYR A 519 6.04 1.40 -19.26
CA TYR A 519 6.45 0.08 -18.81
C TYR A 519 5.51 -0.58 -17.80
N VAL A 520 5.58 -1.90 -17.75
CA VAL A 520 5.01 -2.71 -16.66
C VAL A 520 6.12 -3.50 -15.96
N GLY A 521 5.93 -3.72 -14.65
CA GLY A 521 6.93 -4.37 -13.80
C GLY A 521 6.32 -5.47 -12.95
N ILE A 522 7.10 -6.51 -12.69
CA ILE A 522 6.82 -7.55 -11.70
C ILE A 522 8.06 -7.64 -10.80
N VAL A 523 7.88 -7.49 -9.49
CA VAL A 523 8.98 -7.45 -8.53
C VAL A 523 8.72 -8.39 -7.38
N ARG A 524 9.71 -9.21 -7.05
CA ARG A 524 9.68 -10.17 -5.97
C ARG A 524 10.15 -9.56 -4.66
N VAL A 525 9.40 -9.85 -3.60
CA VAL A 525 9.73 -9.55 -2.21
C VAL A 525 9.58 -10.82 -1.35
N PRO A 526 10.39 -10.97 -0.28
CA PRO A 526 11.54 -10.13 0.04
C PRO A 526 12.71 -10.35 -0.94
N HIS A 527 13.56 -9.33 -1.08
CA HIS A 527 14.83 -9.44 -1.80
C HIS A 527 15.93 -10.04 -0.91
N ASP A 528 17.05 -10.41 -1.53
CA ASP A 528 18.09 -11.21 -0.87
C ASP A 528 18.73 -10.53 0.35
N ALA A 529 18.92 -9.20 0.34
CA ALA A 529 19.48 -8.53 1.51
C ALA A 529 18.53 -8.57 2.71
N ALA A 530 17.21 -8.43 2.49
CA ALA A 530 16.22 -8.59 3.55
C ALA A 530 16.17 -10.03 4.08
N LYS A 531 16.30 -11.05 3.21
CA LYS A 531 16.39 -12.45 3.62
C LYS A 531 17.68 -12.73 4.42
N ALA A 532 18.81 -12.23 3.93
CA ALA A 532 20.11 -12.39 4.58
C ALA A 532 20.13 -11.72 5.95
N GLU A 533 19.50 -10.55 6.08
CA GLU A 533 19.32 -9.88 7.36
C GLU A 533 18.47 -10.71 8.32
N ALA A 534 17.35 -11.29 7.86
CA ALA A 534 16.51 -12.16 8.68
C ALA A 534 17.25 -13.38 9.25
N GLY A 535 18.28 -13.87 8.55
CA GLY A 535 19.11 -15.00 8.99
C GLY A 535 20.21 -14.63 9.99
N LYS A 536 20.37 -13.36 10.37
CA LYS A 536 21.38 -12.94 11.35
C LYS A 536 20.90 -13.17 12.79
N ASN A 537 21.85 -13.15 13.73
CA ASN A 537 21.54 -13.14 15.16
C ASN A 537 21.19 -11.72 15.63
N HIS A 538 19.95 -11.55 16.09
CA HIS A 538 19.39 -10.27 16.56
C HIS A 538 19.32 -10.17 18.10
N SER A 539 20.34 -10.69 18.80
CA SER A 539 20.44 -10.56 20.26
C SER A 539 20.79 -9.13 20.72
N GLY A 540 20.33 -8.72 21.91
CA GLY A 540 20.74 -7.45 22.54
C GLY A 540 20.04 -6.19 22.01
N LEU A 541 18.91 -6.35 21.31
CA LEU A 541 18.13 -5.25 20.73
C LEU A 541 17.14 -4.63 21.71
N THR A 542 16.78 -5.36 22.78
CA THR A 542 15.84 -4.93 23.81
C THR A 542 16.30 -3.65 24.50
N ALA A 543 15.40 -2.68 24.62
CA ALA A 543 15.54 -1.52 25.51
C ALA A 543 14.75 -1.71 26.81
N LEU A 544 13.62 -2.42 26.75
CA LEU A 544 12.78 -2.74 27.90
C LEU A 544 12.06 -4.08 27.65
N GLU A 545 11.92 -4.93 28.67
CA GLU A 545 11.22 -6.21 28.58
C GLU A 545 10.40 -6.54 29.84
N SER A 546 9.50 -7.51 29.70
CA SER A 546 8.73 -8.07 30.81
C SER A 546 9.64 -8.39 32.00
N GLY A 547 9.23 -7.95 33.19
CA GLY A 547 10.04 -8.00 34.42
C GLY A 547 10.66 -6.66 34.79
N ASP A 548 10.91 -5.77 33.82
CA ASP A 548 11.43 -4.43 34.11
C ASP A 548 10.45 -3.58 34.91
N THR A 549 10.99 -2.64 35.69
CA THR A 549 10.20 -1.72 36.50
C THR A 549 10.02 -0.38 35.80
N ILE A 550 8.77 0.08 35.72
CA ILE A 550 8.39 1.40 35.19
C ILE A 550 7.56 2.19 36.21
N SER A 551 7.48 3.51 36.02
CA SER A 551 6.58 4.38 36.79
C SER A 551 5.51 4.96 35.87
N VAL A 552 4.27 5.10 36.35
CA VAL A 552 3.18 5.73 35.58
C VAL A 552 3.05 7.19 36.02
N GLN A 553 3.15 8.12 35.06
CA GLN A 553 3.13 9.56 35.33
C GLN A 553 2.14 10.29 34.42
N VAL A 554 1.10 10.86 35.00
CA VAL A 554 0.07 11.62 34.26
C VAL A 554 0.29 13.10 34.52
N LYS A 555 0.78 13.85 33.51
CA LYS A 555 1.19 15.26 33.67
C LYS A 555 0.02 16.25 33.80
N SER A 556 -1.19 15.88 33.39
CA SER A 556 -2.39 16.72 33.54
C SER A 556 -3.68 15.91 33.36
N GLY A 557 -4.79 16.41 33.94
CA GLY A 557 -6.12 15.86 33.73
C GLY A 557 -6.72 16.27 32.39
N ALA A 558 -7.51 15.37 31.81
CA ALA A 558 -8.28 15.62 30.60
C ALA A 558 -9.67 16.18 30.94
N PRO A 559 -10.28 17.02 30.08
CA PRO A 559 -11.69 17.32 30.19
C PRO A 559 -12.51 16.03 30.18
N GLY A 560 -13.22 15.76 31.28
CA GLY A 560 -14.08 14.58 31.42
C GLY A 560 -13.38 13.25 31.69
N ILE A 561 -12.07 13.23 32.02
CA ILE A 561 -11.35 12.01 32.42
C ILE A 561 -10.43 12.30 33.61
N SER A 562 -10.58 11.54 34.70
CA SER A 562 -9.76 11.69 35.91
C SER A 562 -8.31 11.20 35.68
N PRO A 563 -7.28 11.94 36.16
CA PRO A 563 -5.90 11.45 36.16
C PRO A 563 -5.72 10.11 36.88
N ASN A 564 -6.49 9.86 37.95
CA ASN A 564 -6.43 8.62 38.71
C ASN A 564 -6.96 7.44 37.90
N ASP A 565 -8.02 7.65 37.11
CA ASP A 565 -8.58 6.60 36.25
C ASP A 565 -7.57 6.22 35.16
N ILE A 566 -6.95 7.22 34.51
CA ILE A 566 -5.87 6.99 33.53
C ILE A 566 -4.73 6.22 34.18
N THR A 567 -4.29 6.64 35.37
CA THR A 567 -3.22 5.95 36.11
C THR A 567 -3.59 4.49 36.39
N GLY A 568 -4.83 4.22 36.80
CA GLY A 568 -5.34 2.88 37.03
C GLY A 568 -5.31 2.01 35.78
N TRP A 569 -5.88 2.49 34.67
CA TRP A 569 -5.90 1.75 33.40
C TRP A 569 -4.50 1.45 32.86
N LEU A 570 -3.59 2.43 32.92
CA LEU A 570 -2.22 2.25 32.45
C LEU A 570 -1.38 1.36 33.37
N THR A 571 -1.64 1.38 34.67
CA THR A 571 -1.01 0.45 35.62
C THR A 571 -1.42 -0.99 35.32
N GLU A 572 -2.69 -1.21 35.01
CA GLU A 572 -3.19 -2.54 34.64
C GLU A 572 -2.60 -3.00 33.30
N ALA A 573 -2.56 -2.14 32.29
CA ALA A 573 -1.94 -2.44 31.01
C ALA A 573 -0.43 -2.77 31.15
N ALA A 574 0.30 -2.03 31.99
CA ALA A 574 1.70 -2.33 32.25
C ALA A 574 1.89 -3.71 32.92
N LYS A 575 1.06 -4.03 33.91
CA LYS A 575 1.10 -5.32 34.60
C LYS A 575 0.72 -6.49 33.68
N SER A 576 -0.28 -6.33 32.82
CA SER A 576 -0.69 -7.38 31.88
C SER A 576 0.41 -7.67 30.84
N SER A 577 1.22 -6.67 30.51
CA SER A 577 2.44 -6.81 29.69
C SER A 577 3.66 -7.32 30.46
N GLY A 578 3.53 -7.60 31.76
CA GLY A 578 4.58 -8.19 32.61
C GLY A 578 5.53 -7.18 33.27
N TYR A 579 5.26 -5.87 33.18
CA TYR A 579 6.08 -4.86 33.85
C TYR A 579 5.73 -4.72 35.32
N GLN A 580 6.74 -4.42 36.14
CA GLN A 580 6.55 -4.00 37.53
C GLN A 580 6.28 -2.50 37.56
N VAL A 581 5.38 -2.04 38.43
CA VAL A 581 5.04 -0.62 38.55
C VAL A 581 5.50 -0.09 39.91
N ALA A 582 6.47 0.83 39.91
CA ALA A 582 6.99 1.49 41.11
C ALA A 582 7.13 3.00 40.88
N GLY A 583 6.73 3.82 41.86
CA GLY A 583 6.62 5.28 41.69
C GLY A 583 7.94 6.02 41.40
N ASN A 584 9.08 5.44 41.77
CA ASN A 584 10.42 6.01 41.59
C ASN A 584 11.24 5.37 40.45
N ALA A 585 10.62 4.51 39.63
CA ALA A 585 11.34 3.85 38.56
C ALA A 585 11.85 4.85 37.51
N PRO A 586 13.09 4.68 37.01
CA PRO A 586 13.73 5.63 36.09
C PRO A 586 13.07 5.67 34.70
N THR A 587 12.45 4.55 34.28
CA THR A 587 11.62 4.49 33.08
C THR A 587 10.22 4.95 33.41
N ARG A 588 9.72 5.95 32.68
CA ARG A 588 8.45 6.62 32.96
C ARG A 588 7.48 6.42 31.81
N LEU A 589 6.33 5.81 32.09
CA LEU A 589 5.15 5.80 31.23
C LEU A 589 4.41 7.14 31.44
N GLU A 590 4.73 8.10 30.59
CA GLU A 590 4.21 9.46 30.65
C GLU A 590 2.96 9.61 29.77
N VAL A 591 1.95 10.30 30.31
CA VAL A 591 0.76 10.70 29.57
C VAL A 591 0.75 12.21 29.37
N SER A 592 0.44 12.63 28.15
CA SER A 592 0.13 14.01 27.82
C SER A 592 -1.15 14.10 27.00
N ILE A 593 -1.97 15.10 27.31
CA ILE A 593 -3.22 15.38 26.60
C ILE A 593 -3.21 16.85 26.23
N THR A 594 -3.23 17.12 24.93
CA THR A 594 -3.13 18.47 24.39
C THR A 594 -4.36 18.82 23.56
N ARG A 595 -4.87 20.04 23.76
CA ARG A 595 -5.88 20.61 22.89
C ARG A 595 -5.17 21.22 21.67
N GLY A 596 -5.54 20.78 20.48
CA GLY A 596 -4.98 21.28 19.22
C GLY A 596 -5.62 22.59 18.77
N GLU A 597 -5.33 22.98 17.53
CA GLU A 597 -5.93 24.14 16.87
C GLU A 597 -7.32 23.80 16.31
N THR A 598 -8.23 24.78 16.30
CA THR A 598 -9.56 24.62 15.70
C THR A 598 -9.45 24.38 14.20
N LYS A 599 -10.07 23.30 13.74
CA LYS A 599 -10.14 22.89 12.34
C LYS A 599 -11.57 23.03 11.82
N GLN A 600 -11.72 23.27 10.53
CA GLN A 600 -13.01 23.21 9.86
C GLN A 600 -13.15 21.90 9.09
N ARG A 601 -14.37 21.37 9.04
CA ARG A 601 -14.70 20.22 8.20
C ARG A 601 -16.04 20.42 7.50
N THR A 602 -16.05 20.13 6.20
CA THR A 602 -17.23 20.28 5.35
C THR A 602 -17.82 18.91 5.02
N TYR A 603 -19.14 18.82 5.18
CA TYR A 603 -19.93 17.64 4.87
C TYR A 603 -20.96 17.97 3.80
N ARG A 604 -21.18 17.05 2.87
CA ARG A 604 -22.22 17.12 1.85
C ARG A 604 -23.46 16.37 2.34
N ASN A 605 -24.64 16.97 2.16
CA ASN A 605 -25.90 16.32 2.46
C ASN A 605 -26.17 15.14 1.49
N ILE A 606 -26.53 13.97 2.03
CA ILE A 606 -27.00 12.82 1.25
C ILE A 606 -28.47 13.06 0.89
N GLY A 607 -28.79 13.05 -0.40
CA GLY A 607 -30.16 13.17 -0.89
C GLY A 607 -30.75 14.60 -0.86
N ALA A 608 -29.95 15.60 -0.50
CA ALA A 608 -30.31 17.02 -0.61
C ALA A 608 -29.13 17.82 -1.19
N PHE A 609 -29.45 18.93 -1.87
CA PHE A 609 -28.43 19.89 -2.29
C PHE A 609 -27.92 20.67 -1.08
N GLY A 610 -26.60 20.91 -1.03
CA GLY A 610 -25.96 21.71 0.01
C GLY A 610 -24.83 20.98 0.73
N SER A 611 -23.97 21.78 1.35
CA SER A 611 -22.92 21.33 2.25
C SER A 611 -22.92 22.22 3.48
N GLU A 612 -22.57 21.63 4.62
CA GLU A 612 -22.45 22.33 5.87
C GLU A 612 -21.01 22.19 6.38
N THR A 613 -20.47 23.28 6.93
CA THR A 613 -19.13 23.31 7.52
C THR A 613 -19.25 23.48 9.02
N VAL A 614 -18.49 22.69 9.76
CA VAL A 614 -18.42 22.76 11.21
C VAL A 614 -16.99 22.97 11.66
N SER A 615 -16.82 23.81 12.67
CA SER A 615 -15.54 23.99 13.36
C SER A 615 -15.46 23.03 14.54
N PHE A 616 -14.31 22.39 14.71
CA PHE A 616 -14.04 21.53 15.86
C PHE A 616 -12.57 21.66 16.29
N THR A 617 -12.30 21.61 17.59
CA THR A 617 -10.95 21.57 18.15
C THR A 617 -10.57 20.14 18.57
N PRO A 618 -9.65 19.45 17.87
CA PRO A 618 -9.23 18.12 18.24
C PRO A 618 -8.37 18.11 19.51
N TYR A 619 -8.52 17.07 20.31
CA TYR A 619 -7.58 16.67 21.35
C TYR A 619 -6.64 15.57 20.85
N THR A 620 -5.37 15.68 21.19
CA THR A 620 -4.37 14.61 21.02
C THR A 620 -4.02 14.04 22.38
N SER A 621 -4.30 12.75 22.57
CA SER A 621 -3.85 11.97 23.72
C SER A 621 -2.60 11.20 23.32
N LYS A 622 -1.55 11.25 24.14
CA LYS A 622 -0.27 10.61 23.86
C LYS A 622 0.24 9.90 25.11
N ILE A 623 0.65 8.65 24.93
CA ILE A 623 1.28 7.79 25.93
C ILE A 623 2.72 7.54 25.45
N GLN A 624 3.71 7.70 26.32
CA GLN A 624 5.11 7.50 25.97
C GLN A 624 5.86 6.78 27.08
N LEU A 625 6.72 5.82 26.73
CA LEU A 625 7.75 5.31 27.63
C LEU A 625 9.04 6.11 27.42
N VAL A 626 9.52 6.73 28.49
CA VAL A 626 10.69 7.62 28.48
C VAL A 626 11.73 7.14 29.49
N GLN A 627 12.97 6.94 29.06
CA GLN A 627 14.10 6.60 29.92
C GLN A 627 15.30 7.48 29.56
N GLY A 628 15.93 8.12 30.56
CA GLY A 628 17.08 9.01 30.32
C GLY A 628 16.78 10.17 29.35
N GLY A 629 15.53 10.65 29.30
CA GLY A 629 15.08 11.70 28.38
C GLY A 629 14.79 11.23 26.94
N LYS A 630 15.07 9.96 26.61
CA LYS A 630 14.77 9.37 25.31
C LYS A 630 13.41 8.67 25.34
N THR A 631 12.59 8.90 24.32
CA THR A 631 11.35 8.13 24.13
C THR A 631 11.72 6.76 23.56
N LEU A 632 11.42 5.70 24.31
CA LEU A 632 11.60 4.32 23.89
C LEU A 632 10.39 3.85 23.07
N TRP A 633 9.18 4.24 23.43
CA TRP A 633 7.96 3.85 22.75
C TRP A 633 6.90 4.94 22.90
N GLN A 634 5.98 5.03 21.94
CA GLN A 634 4.86 5.94 22.05
C GLN A 634 3.64 5.45 21.27
N GLN A 635 2.47 5.81 21.77
CA GLN A 635 1.22 5.79 21.02
C GLN A 635 0.51 7.12 21.17
N SER A 636 -0.21 7.52 20.13
CA SER A 636 -1.02 8.74 20.15
C SER A 636 -2.30 8.58 19.38
N ARG A 637 -3.36 9.20 19.89
CA ARG A 637 -4.65 9.30 19.21
C ARG A 637 -5.11 10.73 19.18
N THR A 638 -5.39 11.22 17.99
CA THR A 638 -6.01 12.54 17.78
C THR A 638 -7.47 12.34 17.43
N THR A 639 -8.34 12.99 18.18
CA THR A 639 -9.77 13.04 17.87
C THR A 639 -10.01 13.74 16.54
N SER A 640 -10.98 13.23 15.80
CA SER A 640 -11.39 13.82 14.53
C SER A 640 -12.86 13.54 14.33
N MET A 641 -13.52 14.43 13.58
CA MET A 641 -14.90 14.22 13.19
C MET A 641 -15.05 12.88 12.41
N PRO A 642 -16.20 12.21 12.47
CA PRO A 642 -16.40 10.95 11.76
C PRO A 642 -16.53 11.17 10.25
N PHE A 643 -16.26 10.14 9.44
CA PHE A 643 -16.38 10.27 7.98
C PHE A 643 -17.84 10.41 7.53
N PHE A 644 -18.74 9.67 8.17
CA PHE A 644 -20.19 9.72 7.96
C PHE A 644 -20.86 10.20 9.24
N ILE A 645 -21.86 11.07 9.08
CA ILE A 645 -22.73 11.51 10.18
C ILE A 645 -24.15 11.14 9.79
N SER A 646 -24.82 10.41 10.67
CA SER A 646 -26.22 10.01 10.50
C SER A 646 -26.95 10.14 11.83
N GLY A 647 -28.19 10.57 11.81
CA GLY A 647 -29.02 10.71 13.01
C GLY A 647 -29.70 12.07 13.08
N SER A 648 -30.28 12.39 14.24
CA SER A 648 -30.99 13.66 14.48
C SER A 648 -30.10 14.78 15.03
N LYS A 649 -28.84 14.49 15.37
CA LYS A 649 -27.91 15.49 15.92
C LYS A 649 -27.43 16.42 14.81
N SER A 650 -27.33 17.71 15.14
CA SER A 650 -26.67 18.69 14.28
C SER A 650 -25.17 18.41 14.15
N LEU A 651 -24.53 18.98 13.11
CA LEU A 651 -23.08 18.90 12.95
C LEU A 651 -22.33 19.49 14.14
N GLN A 652 -22.82 20.59 14.73
CA GLN A 652 -22.15 21.24 15.86
C GLN A 652 -22.30 20.43 17.14
N GLU A 653 -23.45 19.78 17.39
CA GLU A 653 -23.59 18.84 18.50
C GLU A 653 -22.66 17.64 18.32
N THR A 654 -22.57 17.11 17.11
CA THR A 654 -21.61 16.05 16.79
C THR A 654 -20.19 16.53 17.05
N ALA A 655 -19.80 17.73 16.61
CA ALA A 655 -18.48 18.28 16.87
C ALA A 655 -18.15 18.33 18.36
N ARG A 656 -19.06 18.82 19.22
CA ARG A 656 -18.87 18.85 20.67
C ARG A 656 -18.60 17.46 21.27
N GLU A 657 -19.13 16.38 20.69
CA GLU A 657 -18.86 15.01 21.14
C GLU A 657 -17.44 14.54 20.82
N TYR A 658 -16.83 15.08 19.75
CA TYR A 658 -15.46 14.77 19.32
C TYR A 658 -14.42 15.79 19.82
N GLU A 659 -14.84 16.93 20.38
CA GLU A 659 -14.00 17.93 21.04
C GLU A 659 -13.62 17.55 22.48
N LYS A 660 -13.31 16.28 22.72
CA LYS A 660 -12.82 15.79 24.01
C LYS A 660 -11.91 14.58 23.84
N PRO A 661 -10.98 14.34 24.77
CA PRO A 661 -10.17 13.12 24.80
C PRO A 661 -11.03 11.85 24.83
N ARG A 662 -10.50 10.77 24.28
CA ARG A 662 -11.19 9.48 24.14
C ARG A 662 -10.75 8.53 25.24
N GLU A 663 -11.63 8.22 26.18
CA GLU A 663 -11.31 7.29 27.29
C GLU A 663 -10.97 5.88 26.80
N ASP A 664 -11.59 5.43 25.69
CA ASP A 664 -11.33 4.14 25.07
C ASP A 664 -9.88 3.99 24.64
N PHE A 665 -9.18 5.08 24.31
CA PHE A 665 -7.76 5.04 24.00
C PHE A 665 -6.89 4.56 25.18
N PHE A 666 -7.21 4.98 26.41
CA PHE A 666 -6.44 4.59 27.59
C PHE A 666 -6.85 3.21 28.12
N LYS A 667 -8.12 2.82 27.96
CA LYS A 667 -8.64 1.52 28.39
C LYS A 667 -8.16 0.36 27.51
N GLN A 668 -7.83 0.64 26.25
CA GLN A 668 -7.49 -0.38 25.25
C GLN A 668 -6.00 -0.37 24.87
N VAL A 669 -5.17 0.37 25.60
CA VAL A 669 -3.73 0.38 25.30
C VAL A 669 -3.11 -0.99 25.59
N SER A 670 -2.38 -1.50 24.61
CA SER A 670 -1.52 -2.67 24.73
C SER A 670 -0.08 -2.17 24.72
N ILE A 671 0.68 -2.43 25.79
CA ILE A 671 2.11 -2.11 25.84
C ILE A 671 2.85 -3.35 25.35
N PRO A 672 3.78 -3.24 24.37
CA PRO A 672 4.57 -4.38 23.94
C PRO A 672 5.29 -5.04 25.14
N LYS A 673 5.29 -6.37 25.22
CA LYS A 673 6.03 -7.11 26.26
C LYS A 673 7.55 -6.92 26.14
N GLN A 674 8.01 -6.56 24.95
CA GLN A 674 9.38 -6.24 24.61
C GLN A 674 9.39 -4.99 23.74
N ILE A 675 10.18 -4.00 24.15
CA ILE A 675 10.41 -2.77 23.40
C ILE A 675 11.85 -2.80 22.92
N LEU A 676 12.02 -2.78 21.61
CA LEU A 676 13.35 -2.70 20.99
C LEU A 676 13.89 -1.28 21.11
N LYS A 677 15.21 -1.11 21.06
CA LYS A 677 15.82 0.22 20.94
C LYS A 677 15.25 0.94 19.71
N PRO A 678 15.00 2.27 19.78
CA PRO A 678 14.27 3.01 18.74
C PRO A 678 14.78 2.77 17.31
N GLU A 679 16.09 2.65 17.13
CA GLU A 679 16.75 2.39 15.85
C GLU A 679 16.40 1.05 15.19
N TYR A 680 15.87 0.07 15.94
CA TYR A 680 15.52 -1.26 15.42
C TYR A 680 14.00 -1.49 15.28
N GLN A 681 13.17 -0.55 15.73
CA GLN A 681 11.71 -0.73 15.77
C GLN A 681 11.05 -0.81 14.39
N SER A 682 11.72 -0.28 13.36
CA SER A 682 11.24 -0.32 11.96
C SER A 682 11.99 -1.36 11.12
N GLY A 683 12.75 -2.26 11.76
CA GLY A 683 13.63 -3.22 11.09
C GLY A 683 15.05 -2.70 10.92
N PHE A 684 15.84 -3.45 10.15
CA PHE A 684 17.30 -3.27 10.01
C PHE A 684 17.71 -2.65 8.68
N GLY A 685 16.74 -2.36 7.81
CA GLY A 685 16.95 -1.71 6.53
C GLY A 685 15.67 -1.23 5.89
N THR A 686 15.82 -0.42 4.85
CA THR A 686 14.71 0.16 4.09
C THR A 686 15.02 0.12 2.60
N SER A 687 14.00 -0.09 1.77
CA SER A 687 14.14 -0.07 0.31
C SER A 687 12.91 0.52 -0.36
N LEU A 688 13.10 1.20 -1.49
CA LEU A 688 12.03 1.60 -2.40
C LEU A 688 11.70 0.43 -3.33
N VAL A 689 10.40 0.14 -3.52
CA VAL A 689 9.94 -0.86 -4.49
C VAL A 689 9.03 -0.19 -5.51
N ASN A 690 9.37 -0.33 -6.78
CA ASN A 690 8.58 0.18 -7.92
C ASN A 690 8.68 -0.77 -9.12
N GLY A 691 8.11 -0.39 -10.27
CA GLY A 691 8.14 -1.26 -11.44
C GLY A 691 9.54 -1.52 -12.04
N GLN A 692 10.55 -0.74 -11.68
CA GLN A 692 11.93 -0.91 -12.12
C GLN A 692 12.73 -1.86 -11.21
N GLY A 693 12.18 -2.28 -10.06
CA GLY A 693 12.83 -3.17 -9.12
C GLY A 693 12.87 -2.60 -7.70
N ILE A 694 13.92 -2.99 -6.97
CA ILE A 694 14.15 -2.64 -5.56
C ILE A 694 15.43 -1.81 -5.49
N ARG A 695 15.40 -0.70 -4.75
CA ARG A 695 16.55 0.19 -4.52
C ARG A 695 16.73 0.50 -3.05
#